data_AF-A0A0J8R3T4-F1
#
_entry.id   AF-A0A0J8R3T4-F1
#
_cell.length_a   1.000
_cell.length_b   1.000
_cell.length_c   1.000
_cell.angle_alpha   90.00
_cell.angle_beta   90.00
_cell.angle_gamma   90.00
#
_symmetry.space_group_name_H-M   'P 1'
#
loop_
_entity.id
_entity.type
_entity.pdbx_description
1 polymer ?
#
loop_
_entity_poly.entity_id
_entity_poly.type
_entity_poly.pdbx_seq_one_letter_code
_entity_poly.pdbx_strand_id
1 'polypeptide(L)'
;MQAQYAQNNPAMMQNYSAQQIASQQRMYQMQIQNQALQFQSPNAPAAGRPMVGGVNAINNPQAAAMRHLHQSMAKPSNPESFLRGLQRFMMARGQQLDLNPIVSGRPIHLMQLYAAVMRLGGSKKLTAMNGWPTLAQQLQFPAMQYPTAAQEIRDVYLRNLAAYEQVWLSSQQKHVDPAQMGIQRPGDPSTIPQPMAPNKTMPQSFDLPPQLQAVTQPSLPQPNNVHSMPVNGFSMASQGKPIPKQQRPLGHQHRSSLSRPPEAASPNGQMAQFPPDVSVSGEKQSSPISARKPGVDFVSYRQPLEDPFKPTILPESAFHGPIVIDEAFQIGEEVMRLKPTVPTFGELGVIDIHALTMSIKSGIHAEMRVALDTLAQISSEPAVQLSLDNCEDLVETLVDCAEDQLDLLADNAAEVSDVMLLPSYEEIVRGCRQEMEMLLDVPEFGSLDYELDRAVDRLICITTLLRNFSFAESNFSLLSMPHVVKFMATVVRYLGTRNMLLRTHQNTLDFMKDAVIYLSNIAHTIHLPGKEEALSLLHFLLSFAPTPPSMGPDGIMFAPYDPSIHRYLPAAVDTLAKLLARDDPNRMYLKSIFSQENPLSPPNDLLTRSFAMSIAPIPEQTKGNVIALADVRKPFLMQGLLSAEILAGIADNELALLIATHLDHSGMAQRARAAEADLYCTAQSATVR
;
A
#
# COMPACT_ATOMS: atom_id res chain seq x y z
N MET A 1 -17.12 -1.73 -55.75
CA MET A 1 -17.79 -1.38 -54.47
C MET A 1 -18.58 -2.60 -54.04
N GLN A 2 -18.60 -3.09 -52.79
CA GLN A 2 -17.78 -2.98 -51.57
C GLN A 2 -17.88 -4.39 -50.91
N ALA A 3 -16.86 -5.03 -50.33
CA ALA A 3 -15.85 -4.66 -49.33
C ALA A 3 -16.39 -4.68 -47.87
N GLN A 4 -15.75 -5.52 -47.02
CA GLN A 4 -15.98 -5.72 -45.57
C GLN A 4 -17.33 -6.42 -45.22
N TYR A 5 -17.52 -7.13 -44.10
CA TYR A 5 -16.69 -7.37 -42.91
C TYR A 5 -16.51 -8.87 -42.58
N ALA A 6 -15.40 -9.22 -41.92
CA ALA A 6 -15.23 -10.47 -41.18
C ALA A 6 -14.45 -10.19 -39.89
N GLN A 7 -14.96 -10.60 -38.73
CA GLN A 7 -14.45 -10.18 -37.42
C GLN A 7 -13.89 -11.39 -36.64
N ASN A 8 -12.59 -11.34 -36.32
CA ASN A 8 -11.94 -12.35 -35.49
C ASN A 8 -12.41 -12.25 -34.02
N ASN A 9 -12.68 -13.40 -33.40
CA ASN A 9 -13.15 -13.48 -32.02
C ASN A 9 -12.06 -14.10 -31.10
N PRO A 10 -11.39 -13.32 -30.24
CA PRO A 10 -10.23 -13.79 -29.47
C PRO A 10 -10.56 -14.59 -28.19
N ALA A 11 -11.84 -14.66 -27.79
CA ALA A 11 -12.23 -15.10 -26.45
C ALA A 11 -11.89 -16.56 -26.09
N MET A 12 -11.74 -17.47 -27.07
CA MET A 12 -11.66 -18.91 -26.78
C MET A 12 -10.27 -19.39 -26.33
N MET A 13 -9.21 -18.62 -26.56
CA MET A 13 -7.83 -19.06 -26.27
C MET A 13 -7.41 -18.85 -24.81
N GLN A 14 -8.18 -18.08 -24.03
CA GLN A 14 -7.78 -17.59 -22.71
C GLN A 14 -8.13 -18.55 -21.55
N ASN A 15 -9.06 -19.49 -21.74
CA ASN A 15 -9.44 -20.46 -20.69
C ASN A 15 -8.38 -21.55 -20.45
N TYR A 16 -7.64 -21.96 -21.49
CA TYR A 16 -6.66 -23.05 -21.37
C TYR A 16 -5.46 -22.73 -20.46
N SER A 17 -5.07 -21.46 -20.34
CA SER A 17 -3.98 -21.05 -19.46
C SER A 17 -4.39 -20.97 -17.98
N ALA A 18 -5.61 -20.50 -17.70
CA ALA A 18 -6.14 -20.43 -16.33
C ALA A 18 -6.18 -21.82 -15.66
N GLN A 19 -6.59 -22.84 -16.40
CA GLN A 19 -6.73 -24.21 -15.87
C GLN A 19 -5.37 -24.89 -15.59
N GLN A 20 -4.31 -24.53 -16.32
CA GLN A 20 -2.93 -24.97 -16.00
C GLN A 20 -2.37 -24.31 -14.74
N ILE A 21 -2.66 -23.02 -14.49
CA ILE A 21 -2.17 -22.32 -13.30
C ILE A 21 -2.79 -22.94 -12.03
N ALA A 22 -4.08 -23.26 -12.06
CA ALA A 22 -4.79 -23.88 -10.95
C ALA A 22 -4.33 -25.32 -10.62
N SER A 23 -3.81 -26.08 -11.60
CA SER A 23 -3.22 -27.41 -11.32
C SER A 23 -1.83 -27.31 -10.71
N GLN A 24 -1.02 -26.34 -11.16
CA GLN A 24 0.34 -26.13 -10.65
C GLN A 24 0.38 -25.67 -9.19
N GLN A 25 -0.51 -24.75 -8.78
CA GLN A 25 -0.65 -24.34 -7.37
C GLN A 25 -0.98 -25.52 -6.45
N ARG A 26 -1.90 -26.41 -6.87
CA ARG A 26 -2.33 -27.57 -6.07
C ARG A 26 -1.20 -28.58 -5.85
N MET A 27 -0.28 -28.71 -6.81
CA MET A 27 0.92 -29.55 -6.66
C MET A 27 1.93 -28.94 -5.66
N TYR A 28 2.14 -27.62 -5.71
CA TYR A 28 3.05 -26.93 -4.81
C TYR A 28 2.61 -27.02 -3.34
N GLN A 29 1.31 -26.87 -3.08
CA GLN A 29 0.73 -26.97 -1.72
C GLN A 29 0.91 -28.38 -1.13
N MET A 30 0.73 -29.43 -1.95
CA MET A 30 0.96 -30.83 -1.53
C MET A 30 2.43 -31.10 -1.18
N GLN A 31 3.37 -30.47 -1.88
CA GLN A 31 4.81 -30.64 -1.62
C GLN A 31 5.26 -29.99 -0.31
N ILE A 32 4.65 -28.87 0.11
CA ILE A 32 4.92 -28.25 1.41
C ILE A 32 4.41 -29.13 2.55
N GLN A 33 3.20 -29.67 2.45
CA GLN A 33 2.63 -30.53 3.50
C GLN A 33 3.46 -31.81 3.72
N ASN A 34 4.03 -32.38 2.65
CA ASN A 34 4.90 -33.55 2.73
C ASN A 34 6.30 -33.24 3.31
N GLN A 35 6.72 -31.96 3.36
CA GLN A 35 7.96 -31.52 3.99
C GLN A 35 7.79 -31.25 5.50
N ALA A 36 6.61 -30.81 5.94
CA ALA A 36 6.31 -30.56 7.35
C ALA A 36 6.40 -31.83 8.23
N LEU A 37 6.00 -32.98 7.68
CA LEU A 37 5.96 -34.27 8.38
C LEU A 37 7.33 -34.83 8.79
N GLN A 38 8.46 -34.26 8.33
CA GLN A 38 9.80 -34.70 8.74
C GLN A 38 10.39 -33.96 9.95
N PHE A 39 9.75 -32.89 10.44
CA PHE A 39 10.33 -32.01 11.47
C PHE A 39 9.67 -32.06 12.86
N GLN A 40 8.70 -32.95 13.11
CA GLN A 40 8.04 -33.10 14.41
C GLN A 40 8.14 -34.52 14.98
N SER A 41 9.13 -34.75 15.88
CA SER A 41 9.06 -35.76 16.95
C SER A 41 10.29 -35.75 17.88
N PRO A 42 10.09 -35.43 19.18
CA PRO A 42 10.91 -35.93 20.27
C PRO A 42 10.09 -36.83 21.23
N ASN A 43 10.67 -37.96 21.65
CA ASN A 43 10.25 -38.86 22.75
C ASN A 43 8.85 -39.55 22.68
N ALA A 44 8.83 -40.81 22.22
CA ALA A 44 7.99 -41.89 22.77
C ALA A 44 8.63 -43.29 22.49
N PRO A 45 8.44 -44.31 23.35
CA PRO A 45 9.13 -45.61 23.23
C PRO A 45 8.44 -46.62 22.28
N ALA A 46 9.16 -47.71 21.98
CA ALA A 46 8.91 -48.56 20.80
C ALA A 46 7.95 -49.76 21.00
N ALA A 47 7.24 -50.13 19.92
CA ALA A 47 6.72 -51.46 19.66
C ALA A 47 6.53 -51.70 18.14
N GLY A 48 6.80 -52.91 17.62
CA GLY A 48 5.88 -53.45 16.59
C GLY A 48 6.34 -54.06 15.25
N ARG A 49 7.56 -53.85 14.70
CA ARG A 49 8.08 -54.49 13.45
C ARG A 49 7.27 -54.22 12.14
N PRO A 50 7.72 -54.67 10.93
CA PRO A 50 9.08 -55.05 10.49
C PRO A 50 9.65 -54.12 9.39
N MET A 51 10.96 -54.22 9.12
CA MET A 51 11.66 -53.45 8.07
C MET A 51 11.96 -54.28 6.81
N VAL A 52 11.70 -53.70 5.64
CA VAL A 52 12.33 -54.01 4.34
C VAL A 52 12.45 -52.66 3.60
N GLY A 53 13.56 -52.28 2.96
CA GLY A 53 14.81 -53.00 2.76
C GLY A 53 15.44 -52.66 1.40
N GLY A 54 15.74 -51.38 1.14
CA GLY A 54 16.30 -50.92 -0.14
C GLY A 54 17.20 -49.70 0.06
N VAL A 55 18.47 -49.82 -0.35
CA VAL A 55 19.53 -48.84 -0.06
C VAL A 55 20.11 -48.27 -1.35
N ASN A 56 20.10 -46.94 -1.49
CA ASN A 56 21.14 -46.08 -2.09
C ASN A 56 20.56 -44.75 -2.60
N ALA A 57 20.73 -43.69 -1.81
CA ALA A 57 20.68 -42.31 -2.28
C ALA A 57 21.80 -41.54 -1.56
N ILE A 58 22.92 -41.29 -2.26
CA ILE A 58 24.11 -40.66 -1.67
C ILE A 58 23.79 -39.20 -1.34
N ASN A 59 24.14 -38.80 -0.13
CA ASN A 59 23.81 -37.49 0.42
C ASN A 59 24.62 -36.37 -0.27
N ASN A 60 23.94 -35.47 -0.98
CA ASN A 60 24.55 -34.24 -1.53
C ASN A 60 23.59 -33.05 -1.35
N PRO A 61 23.78 -32.20 -0.31
CA PRO A 61 22.84 -31.14 0.02
C PRO A 61 22.70 -30.05 -1.07
N GLN A 62 23.72 -29.84 -1.90
CA GLN A 62 23.66 -28.85 -2.99
C GLN A 62 22.67 -29.23 -4.11
N ALA A 63 22.41 -30.53 -4.31
CA ALA A 63 21.45 -31.00 -5.31
C ALA A 63 19.99 -30.78 -4.90
N ALA A 64 19.69 -30.75 -3.60
CA ALA A 64 18.36 -30.45 -3.08
C ALA A 64 18.00 -28.96 -3.24
N ALA A 65 18.94 -28.07 -2.89
CA ALA A 65 18.76 -26.62 -3.02
C ALA A 65 18.44 -26.18 -4.46
N MET A 66 19.15 -26.74 -5.46
CA MET A 66 18.89 -26.44 -6.88
C MET A 66 17.55 -26.97 -7.43
N ARG A 67 16.88 -27.93 -6.75
CA ARG A 67 15.52 -28.37 -7.11
C ARG A 67 14.46 -27.39 -6.61
N HIS A 68 14.56 -26.92 -5.36
CA HIS A 68 13.62 -25.92 -4.83
C HIS A 68 13.63 -24.61 -5.66
N LEU A 69 14.83 -24.15 -6.05
CA LEU A 69 14.99 -22.92 -6.83
C LEU A 69 14.46 -23.04 -8.28
N HIS A 70 14.22 -24.26 -8.79
CA HIS A 70 13.60 -24.48 -10.11
C HIS A 70 12.08 -24.27 -10.11
N GLN A 71 11.38 -24.53 -8.99
CA GLN A 71 9.92 -24.43 -8.91
C GLN A 71 9.40 -22.98 -8.75
N SER A 72 10.22 -22.05 -8.26
CA SER A 72 9.82 -20.63 -8.14
C SER A 72 9.88 -19.84 -9.45
N MET A 73 10.21 -20.48 -10.58
CA MET A 73 10.46 -19.83 -11.88
C MET A 73 9.18 -19.75 -12.76
N ALA A 74 8.05 -19.37 -12.15
CA ALA A 74 6.84 -19.03 -12.90
C ALA A 74 7.10 -17.85 -13.86
N LYS A 75 6.31 -17.73 -14.93
CA LYS A 75 6.45 -16.63 -15.89
C LYS A 75 6.16 -15.29 -15.16
N PRO A 76 7.11 -14.34 -15.08
CA PRO A 76 6.94 -13.14 -14.28
C PRO A 76 5.82 -12.27 -14.84
N SER A 77 4.90 -11.84 -13.96
CA SER A 77 3.76 -10.98 -14.28
C SER A 77 3.98 -9.51 -13.91
N ASN A 78 4.96 -9.21 -13.05
CA ASN A 78 5.31 -7.86 -12.62
C ASN A 78 6.86 -7.69 -12.53
N PRO A 79 7.40 -6.45 -12.60
CA PRO A 79 8.84 -6.21 -12.61
C PRO A 79 9.54 -6.59 -11.30
N GLU A 80 8.90 -6.37 -10.16
CA GLU A 80 9.50 -6.62 -8.85
C GLU A 80 9.73 -8.11 -8.57
N SER A 81 8.78 -8.99 -8.95
CA SER A 81 8.97 -10.45 -8.81
C SER A 81 10.11 -10.96 -9.69
N PHE A 82 10.26 -10.40 -10.89
CA PHE A 82 11.37 -10.71 -11.77
C PHE A 82 12.72 -10.29 -11.15
N LEU A 83 12.82 -9.05 -10.65
CA LEU A 83 14.04 -8.54 -10.02
C LEU A 83 14.38 -9.30 -8.72
N ARG A 84 13.40 -9.53 -7.82
CA ARG A 84 13.60 -10.32 -6.59
C ARG A 84 13.99 -11.78 -6.91
N GLY A 85 13.41 -12.37 -7.95
CA GLY A 85 13.78 -13.72 -8.43
C GLY A 85 15.19 -13.77 -9.03
N LEU A 86 15.56 -12.80 -9.85
CA LEU A 86 16.88 -12.66 -10.45
C LEU A 86 17.97 -12.43 -9.38
N GLN A 87 17.72 -11.54 -8.41
CA GLN A 87 18.62 -11.25 -7.30
C GLN A 87 18.86 -12.50 -6.44
N ARG A 88 17.80 -13.24 -6.08
CA ARG A 88 17.91 -14.52 -5.35
C ARG A 88 18.69 -15.56 -6.14
N PHE A 89 18.50 -15.65 -7.46
CA PHE A 89 19.22 -16.57 -8.35
C PHE A 89 20.72 -16.23 -8.46
N MET A 90 21.06 -14.95 -8.61
CA MET A 90 22.43 -14.46 -8.68
C MET A 90 23.17 -14.66 -7.36
N MET A 91 22.54 -14.30 -6.24
CA MET A 91 23.07 -14.50 -4.88
C MET A 91 23.33 -16.00 -4.58
N ALA A 92 22.40 -16.89 -4.96
CA ALA A 92 22.57 -18.34 -4.83
C ALA A 92 23.69 -18.94 -5.69
N ARG A 93 24.27 -18.16 -6.61
CA ARG A 93 25.43 -18.54 -7.45
C ARG A 93 26.70 -17.75 -7.13
N GLY A 94 26.67 -16.84 -6.15
CA GLY A 94 27.78 -15.94 -5.85
C GLY A 94 28.13 -14.98 -6.99
N GLN A 95 27.20 -14.72 -7.92
CA GLN A 95 27.41 -13.81 -9.04
C GLN A 95 26.95 -12.40 -8.67
N GLN A 96 27.77 -11.39 -9.00
CA GLN A 96 27.39 -10.00 -8.83
C GLN A 96 26.32 -9.60 -9.86
N LEU A 97 25.20 -9.08 -9.36
CA LEU A 97 24.12 -8.52 -10.18
C LEU A 97 24.24 -6.99 -10.17
N ASP A 98 24.45 -6.43 -11.36
CA ASP A 98 24.30 -4.99 -11.59
C ASP A 98 22.82 -4.69 -11.87
N LEU A 99 22.16 -4.04 -10.91
CA LEU A 99 20.72 -3.74 -10.95
C LEU A 99 20.37 -2.55 -11.86
N ASN A 100 21.30 -1.61 -12.04
CA ASN A 100 21.10 -0.36 -12.77
C ASN A 100 22.19 -0.16 -13.85
N PRO A 101 22.35 -1.11 -14.79
CA PRO A 101 23.38 -1.02 -15.83
C PRO A 101 23.18 0.22 -16.70
N ILE A 102 24.29 0.86 -17.06
CA ILE A 102 24.32 2.01 -17.96
C ILE A 102 24.88 1.60 -19.32
N VAL A 103 24.19 2.01 -20.39
CA VAL A 103 24.59 1.88 -21.79
C VAL A 103 24.69 3.28 -22.38
N SER A 104 25.86 3.64 -22.89
CA SER A 104 26.15 4.90 -23.59
C SER A 104 25.59 6.16 -22.87
N GLY A 105 25.68 6.18 -21.54
CA GLY A 105 25.20 7.26 -20.67
C GLY A 105 23.74 7.18 -20.22
N ARG A 106 22.98 6.13 -20.58
CA ARG A 106 21.58 5.92 -20.17
C ARG A 106 21.39 4.62 -19.38
N PRO A 107 20.60 4.59 -18.29
CA PRO A 107 20.27 3.34 -17.60
C PRO A 107 19.36 2.46 -18.47
N ILE A 108 19.54 1.13 -18.42
CA ILE A 108 18.74 0.16 -19.17
C ILE A 108 18.00 -0.82 -18.25
N HIS A 109 16.66 -0.85 -18.34
CA HIS A 109 15.83 -1.62 -17.43
C HIS A 109 15.88 -3.14 -17.72
N LEU A 110 16.44 -3.91 -16.77
CA LEU A 110 16.73 -5.34 -16.93
C LEU A 110 15.54 -6.19 -17.39
N MET A 111 14.31 -5.95 -16.87
CA MET A 111 13.13 -6.73 -17.29
C MET A 111 12.76 -6.46 -18.76
N GLN A 112 12.84 -5.20 -19.22
CA GLN A 112 12.50 -4.82 -20.59
C GLN A 112 13.52 -5.43 -21.57
N LEU A 113 14.79 -5.38 -21.20
CA LEU A 113 15.89 -6.03 -21.92
C LEU A 113 15.71 -7.56 -21.96
N TYR A 114 15.38 -8.20 -20.85
CA TYR A 114 15.08 -9.64 -20.78
C TYR A 114 13.92 -10.02 -21.70
N ALA A 115 12.78 -9.33 -21.59
CA ALA A 115 11.58 -9.59 -22.39
C ALA A 115 11.83 -9.40 -23.89
N ALA A 116 12.60 -8.37 -24.29
CA ALA A 116 12.91 -8.11 -25.69
C ALA A 116 13.84 -9.17 -26.32
N VAL A 117 14.85 -9.66 -25.59
CA VAL A 117 15.71 -10.77 -26.06
C VAL A 117 14.93 -12.09 -26.11
N MET A 118 14.10 -12.38 -25.11
CA MET A 118 13.26 -13.58 -25.11
C MET A 118 12.24 -13.58 -26.27
N ARG A 119 11.65 -12.43 -26.59
CA ARG A 119 10.77 -12.23 -27.77
C ARG A 119 11.48 -12.54 -29.10
N LEU A 120 12.79 -12.32 -29.17
CA LEU A 120 13.61 -12.62 -30.36
C LEU A 120 14.20 -14.04 -30.37
N GLY A 121 13.87 -14.87 -29.38
CA GLY A 121 14.27 -16.28 -29.28
C GLY A 121 15.57 -16.53 -28.52
N GLY A 122 15.93 -15.65 -27.58
CA GLY A 122 17.04 -15.83 -26.65
C GLY A 122 18.38 -15.29 -27.13
N SER A 123 19.31 -15.08 -26.19
CA SER A 123 20.60 -14.41 -26.43
C SER A 123 21.49 -15.18 -27.41
N LYS A 124 21.43 -16.51 -27.37
CA LYS A 124 22.12 -17.41 -28.31
C LYS A 124 21.67 -17.18 -29.76
N LYS A 125 20.35 -17.13 -30.00
CA LYS A 125 19.80 -16.88 -31.34
C LYS A 125 20.06 -15.45 -31.80
N LEU A 126 19.89 -14.48 -30.91
CA LEU A 126 20.16 -13.07 -31.22
C LEU A 126 21.64 -12.84 -31.60
N THR A 127 22.56 -13.53 -30.92
CA THR A 127 24.00 -13.52 -31.26
C THR A 127 24.28 -14.21 -32.59
N ALA A 128 23.72 -15.40 -32.83
CA ALA A 128 23.91 -16.13 -34.08
C ALA A 128 23.35 -15.40 -35.31
N MET A 129 22.28 -14.60 -35.14
CA MET A 129 21.68 -13.77 -36.20
C MET A 129 22.22 -12.34 -36.25
N ASN A 130 23.22 -11.99 -35.44
CA ASN A 130 23.75 -10.63 -35.27
C ASN A 130 22.66 -9.55 -35.01
N GLY A 131 21.60 -9.89 -34.27
CA GLY A 131 20.42 -9.04 -34.07
C GLY A 131 20.56 -7.97 -32.99
N TRP A 132 21.71 -7.88 -32.32
CA TRP A 132 21.97 -6.90 -31.26
C TRP A 132 21.82 -5.42 -31.69
N PRO A 133 22.23 -4.98 -32.90
CA PRO A 133 21.98 -3.62 -33.36
C PRO A 133 20.49 -3.32 -33.59
N THR A 134 19.72 -4.29 -34.08
CA THR A 134 18.26 -4.16 -34.23
C THR A 134 17.57 -4.07 -32.86
N LEU A 135 18.06 -4.81 -31.86
CA LEU A 135 17.59 -4.68 -30.48
C LEU A 135 17.93 -3.30 -29.89
N ALA A 136 19.14 -2.80 -30.10
CA ALA A 136 19.55 -1.47 -29.66
C ALA A 136 18.61 -0.38 -30.24
N GLN A 137 18.30 -0.46 -31.53
CA GLN A 137 17.33 0.43 -32.18
C GLN A 137 15.91 0.32 -31.57
N GLN A 138 15.42 -0.89 -31.25
CA GLN A 138 14.14 -1.08 -30.56
C GLN A 138 14.14 -0.53 -29.12
N LEU A 139 15.31 -0.42 -28.49
CA LEU A 139 15.50 0.15 -27.15
C LEU A 139 15.90 1.63 -27.18
N GLN A 140 15.64 2.33 -28.29
CA GLN A 140 15.90 3.76 -28.50
C GLN A 140 17.40 4.16 -28.51
N PHE A 141 18.29 3.24 -28.86
CA PHE A 141 19.71 3.52 -29.15
C PHE A 141 19.97 3.44 -30.67
N PRO A 142 19.72 4.51 -31.46
CA PRO A 142 20.04 4.52 -32.88
C PRO A 142 21.55 4.56 -33.12
N ALA A 143 22.06 3.68 -33.99
CA ALA A 143 23.50 3.49 -34.22
C ALA A 143 24.25 4.74 -34.74
N MET A 144 23.54 5.74 -35.29
CA MET A 144 24.11 7.03 -35.70
C MET A 144 24.44 7.97 -34.53
N GLN A 145 23.84 7.76 -33.36
CA GLN A 145 24.13 8.50 -32.13
C GLN A 145 24.95 7.65 -31.14
N TYR A 146 24.70 6.34 -31.10
CA TYR A 146 25.31 5.42 -30.13
C TYR A 146 25.92 4.19 -30.83
N PRO A 147 27.11 4.32 -31.46
CA PRO A 147 27.70 3.24 -32.26
C PRO A 147 28.13 2.02 -31.42
N THR A 148 28.44 2.21 -30.14
CA THR A 148 28.87 1.14 -29.21
C THR A 148 27.72 0.46 -28.46
N ALA A 149 26.53 1.08 -28.38
CA ALA A 149 25.41 0.58 -27.58
C ALA A 149 25.00 -0.87 -27.89
N ALA A 150 25.11 -1.30 -29.15
CA ALA A 150 24.80 -2.68 -29.54
C ALA A 150 25.75 -3.74 -28.92
N GLN A 151 26.99 -3.36 -28.58
CA GLN A 151 27.95 -4.20 -27.86
C GLN A 151 27.73 -4.08 -26.35
N GLU A 152 27.55 -2.88 -25.83
CA GLU A 152 27.28 -2.62 -24.41
C GLU A 152 26.00 -3.34 -23.91
N ILE A 153 24.90 -3.29 -24.69
CA ILE A 153 23.64 -4.01 -24.39
C ILE A 153 23.87 -5.54 -24.35
N ARG A 154 24.70 -6.06 -25.25
CA ARG A 154 25.05 -7.48 -25.29
C ARG A 154 25.82 -7.88 -24.04
N ASP A 155 26.82 -7.10 -23.64
CA ASP A 155 27.68 -7.45 -22.51
C ASP A 155 26.96 -7.27 -21.16
N VAL A 156 26.09 -6.25 -21.04
CA VAL A 156 25.13 -6.10 -19.93
C VAL A 156 24.20 -7.32 -19.83
N TYR A 157 23.69 -7.83 -20.96
CA TYR A 157 22.85 -9.04 -20.97
C TYR A 157 23.64 -10.29 -20.55
N LEU A 158 24.83 -10.49 -21.12
CA LEU A 158 25.67 -11.65 -20.85
C LEU A 158 26.15 -11.68 -19.39
N ARG A 159 26.43 -10.51 -18.79
CA ARG A 159 26.77 -10.35 -17.36
C ARG A 159 25.60 -10.69 -16.45
N ASN A 160 24.45 -10.03 -16.65
CA ASN A 160 23.36 -10.03 -15.65
C ASN A 160 22.25 -11.05 -15.90
N LEU A 161 21.99 -11.45 -17.15
CA LEU A 161 20.76 -12.17 -17.53
C LEU A 161 20.98 -13.55 -18.17
N ALA A 162 22.07 -13.76 -18.90
CA ALA A 162 22.27 -14.99 -19.67
C ALA A 162 22.30 -16.27 -18.79
N ALA A 163 22.88 -16.22 -17.58
CA ALA A 163 22.90 -17.35 -16.66
C ALA A 163 21.48 -17.75 -16.18
N TYR A 164 20.59 -16.76 -16.01
CA TYR A 164 19.19 -16.95 -15.64
C TYR A 164 18.37 -17.47 -16.82
N GLU A 165 18.56 -16.90 -18.01
CA GLU A 165 17.95 -17.33 -19.28
C GLU A 165 18.19 -18.84 -19.54
N GLN A 166 19.43 -19.32 -19.42
CA GLN A 166 19.74 -20.73 -19.68
C GLN A 166 19.02 -21.67 -18.70
N VAL A 167 18.89 -21.29 -17.43
CA VAL A 167 18.17 -22.09 -16.44
C VAL A 167 16.66 -22.07 -16.72
N TRP A 168 16.09 -20.90 -17.03
CA TRP A 168 14.68 -20.74 -17.37
C TRP A 168 14.29 -21.59 -18.60
N LEU A 169 15.09 -21.55 -19.67
CA LEU A 169 14.91 -22.40 -20.85
C LEU A 169 15.01 -23.90 -20.51
N SER A 170 15.98 -24.30 -19.67
CA SER A 170 16.15 -25.70 -19.26
C SER A 170 15.03 -26.22 -18.34
N SER A 171 14.34 -25.32 -17.64
CA SER A 171 13.14 -25.62 -16.85
C SER A 171 11.95 -25.88 -17.78
N GLN A 172 11.70 -24.96 -18.71
CA GLN A 172 10.59 -25.07 -19.68
C GLN A 172 10.69 -26.34 -20.53
N GLN A 173 11.91 -26.74 -20.93
CA GLN A 173 12.13 -27.91 -21.79
C GLN A 173 11.92 -29.28 -21.09
N LYS A 174 11.78 -29.31 -19.76
CA LYS A 174 11.46 -30.54 -18.99
C LYS A 174 9.97 -30.81 -18.83
N HIS A 175 9.10 -29.94 -19.36
CA HIS A 175 7.64 -30.07 -19.28
C HIS A 175 7.00 -30.67 -20.55
N VAL A 176 7.79 -31.38 -21.37
CA VAL A 176 7.29 -32.09 -22.56
C VAL A 176 7.07 -33.57 -22.22
N ASP A 177 5.81 -34.00 -22.25
CA ASP A 177 5.41 -35.35 -21.83
C ASP A 177 5.99 -36.47 -22.70
N PRO A 178 6.69 -37.47 -22.13
CA PRO A 178 7.03 -38.72 -22.81
C PRO A 178 5.83 -39.68 -22.85
N ALA A 179 4.65 -39.18 -23.25
CA ALA A 179 3.35 -39.86 -23.18
C ALA A 179 2.82 -40.35 -24.55
N GLN A 180 3.69 -40.58 -25.53
CA GLN A 180 3.33 -41.18 -26.83
C GLN A 180 4.32 -42.25 -27.31
N MET A 181 4.40 -43.38 -26.60
CA MET A 181 4.70 -44.70 -27.17
C MET A 181 4.31 -45.82 -26.19
N GLY A 182 3.86 -46.96 -26.71
CA GLY A 182 3.73 -48.20 -25.93
C GLY A 182 2.31 -48.58 -25.46
N ILE A 183 1.42 -48.96 -26.38
CA ILE A 183 0.28 -49.84 -26.04
C ILE A 183 0.77 -51.28 -26.11
N GLN A 184 0.82 -52.00 -24.98
CA GLN A 184 0.94 -53.46 -24.95
C GLN A 184 0.25 -54.07 -23.72
N ARG A 185 -0.03 -55.37 -23.78
CA ARG A 185 -0.98 -56.09 -22.90
C ARG A 185 -0.27 -56.82 -21.74
N PRO A 186 -0.99 -57.20 -20.66
CA PRO A 186 -0.40 -57.92 -19.53
C PRO A 186 -0.01 -59.37 -19.87
N GLY A 187 0.96 -59.91 -19.15
CA GLY A 187 1.41 -61.31 -19.21
C GLY A 187 2.19 -61.71 -17.94
N ASP A 188 2.23 -63.01 -17.65
CA ASP A 188 2.70 -63.58 -16.37
C ASP A 188 4.23 -63.51 -16.10
N PRO A 189 4.67 -63.62 -14.84
CA PRO A 189 6.07 -63.47 -14.44
C PRO A 189 6.86 -64.78 -14.45
N SER A 190 8.12 -64.75 -14.95
CA SER A 190 9.19 -65.70 -14.56
C SER A 190 10.59 -65.35 -15.11
N THR A 191 11.63 -65.82 -14.39
CA THR A 191 13.07 -65.89 -14.76
C THR A 191 13.95 -64.62 -14.76
N ILE A 192 15.25 -64.87 -14.58
CA ILE A 192 16.42 -63.99 -14.33
C ILE A 192 17.52 -64.53 -15.30
N PRO A 193 18.29 -63.73 -16.08
CA PRO A 193 19.46 -63.02 -15.53
C PRO A 193 19.97 -61.73 -16.26
N GLN A 194 21.03 -61.16 -15.67
CA GLN A 194 21.97 -60.12 -16.15
C GLN A 194 22.94 -60.64 -17.26
N PRO A 195 23.99 -59.88 -17.71
CA PRO A 195 24.14 -58.43 -18.00
C PRO A 195 24.80 -58.15 -19.40
N MET A 196 24.90 -56.87 -19.82
CA MET A 196 26.06 -56.38 -20.62
C MET A 196 26.17 -54.85 -20.66
N ALA A 197 27.37 -54.33 -20.97
CA ALA A 197 27.68 -52.91 -21.19
C ALA A 197 28.48 -52.73 -22.51
N PRO A 198 28.54 -51.53 -23.10
CA PRO A 198 29.87 -51.02 -23.49
C PRO A 198 30.06 -49.47 -23.50
N ASN A 199 30.97 -48.98 -22.65
CA ASN A 199 32.23 -48.24 -22.94
C ASN A 199 32.30 -47.05 -23.97
N LYS A 200 33.33 -46.19 -23.76
CA LYS A 200 33.89 -45.07 -24.59
C LYS A 200 33.26 -43.67 -24.39
N THR A 201 33.99 -42.53 -24.35
CA THR A 201 35.46 -42.24 -24.34
C THR A 201 35.76 -40.85 -23.75
N MET A 202 36.99 -40.60 -23.26
CA MET A 202 37.57 -39.28 -22.90
C MET A 202 38.54 -38.74 -23.97
N PRO A 203 38.89 -37.43 -23.93
CA PRO A 203 40.19 -36.93 -23.40
C PRO A 203 40.01 -35.84 -22.31
N GLN A 204 40.83 -35.69 -21.25
CA GLN A 204 42.24 -35.19 -21.15
C GLN A 204 42.44 -33.71 -21.57
N SER A 205 43.20 -32.86 -20.85
CA SER A 205 44.09 -33.05 -19.67
C SER A 205 44.51 -31.74 -18.95
N PHE A 206 45.19 -31.88 -17.77
CA PHE A 206 45.84 -30.93 -16.83
C PHE A 206 45.00 -30.32 -15.67
N ASP A 207 45.54 -30.01 -14.46
CA ASP A 207 46.56 -30.72 -13.62
C ASP A 207 46.64 -30.25 -12.12
N LEU A 208 47.72 -30.60 -11.39
CA LEU A 208 47.94 -30.53 -9.91
C LEU A 208 49.11 -29.57 -9.47
N PRO A 209 49.54 -29.41 -8.18
CA PRO A 209 49.25 -30.13 -6.91
C PRO A 209 49.01 -29.30 -5.60
N PRO A 210 48.76 -29.95 -4.42
CA PRO A 210 48.60 -29.31 -3.08
C PRO A 210 49.51 -29.86 -1.92
N GLN A 211 49.53 -29.19 -0.75
CA GLN A 211 50.14 -29.63 0.55
C GLN A 211 49.43 -28.84 1.71
N LEU A 212 48.93 -29.34 2.87
CA LEU A 212 49.46 -30.16 3.99
C LEU A 212 50.54 -29.43 4.85
N GLN A 213 50.54 -29.40 6.20
CA GLN A 213 49.55 -29.70 7.28
C GLN A 213 50.09 -29.19 8.66
N ALA A 214 49.36 -29.42 9.78
CA ALA A 214 49.81 -29.45 11.21
C ALA A 214 50.09 -28.13 12.00
N VAL A 215 50.01 -28.05 13.35
CA VAL A 215 49.06 -28.65 14.36
C VAL A 215 49.18 -27.98 15.78
N THR A 216 48.09 -28.04 16.58
CA THR A 216 47.94 -27.85 18.07
C THR A 216 48.04 -26.49 18.81
N GLN A 217 47.24 -26.45 19.90
CA GLN A 217 47.01 -25.49 21.01
C GLN A 217 48.07 -25.64 22.17
N PRO A 218 48.01 -25.00 23.39
CA PRO A 218 46.88 -24.31 24.06
C PRO A 218 47.11 -23.07 25.00
N SER A 219 45.99 -22.42 25.37
CA SER A 219 45.60 -21.76 26.65
C SER A 219 46.55 -20.90 27.50
N LEU A 220 46.03 -19.80 28.12
CA LEU A 220 46.19 -19.31 29.53
C LEU A 220 45.39 -17.96 29.75
N PRO A 221 45.29 -17.33 30.96
CA PRO A 221 44.09 -16.59 31.39
C PRO A 221 44.24 -15.07 31.71
N GLN A 222 43.16 -14.47 32.23
CA GLN A 222 43.08 -13.19 32.99
C GLN A 222 44.03 -13.17 34.24
N PRO A 223 44.37 -12.00 34.88
CA PRO A 223 43.50 -10.81 35.07
C PRO A 223 44.12 -9.37 35.17
N ASN A 224 43.22 -8.38 35.23
CA ASN A 224 43.24 -7.08 35.99
C ASN A 224 44.20 -5.88 35.66
N ASN A 225 43.60 -4.82 35.07
CA ASN A 225 43.67 -3.39 35.45
C ASN A 225 44.91 -2.48 35.14
N VAL A 226 44.68 -1.15 35.22
CA VAL A 226 45.60 0.02 35.40
C VAL A 226 46.02 0.90 34.18
N HIS A 227 45.45 2.12 34.13
CA HIS A 227 45.95 3.43 33.58
C HIS A 227 46.11 3.77 32.06
N SER A 228 45.20 4.63 31.58
CA SER A 228 45.36 5.93 30.87
C SER A 228 46.55 6.31 29.95
N MET A 229 46.20 6.90 28.79
CA MET A 229 46.91 7.96 28.01
C MET A 229 48.22 7.54 27.26
N PRO A 230 48.72 8.29 26.22
CA PRO A 230 48.52 9.73 25.94
C PRO A 230 48.23 10.15 24.47
N VAL A 231 48.10 11.47 24.27
CA VAL A 231 48.07 12.18 22.97
C VAL A 231 49.21 13.21 22.90
N ASN A 232 49.86 13.34 21.73
CA ASN A 232 50.68 14.51 21.32
C ASN A 232 51.03 14.39 19.81
N GLY A 233 51.29 15.44 19.04
CA GLY A 233 51.22 16.89 19.33
C GLY A 233 52.30 17.68 18.58
N PHE A 234 52.03 18.93 18.17
CA PHE A 234 53.03 19.93 17.72
C PHE A 234 52.50 21.38 17.94
N SER A 235 53.42 22.34 18.14
CA SER A 235 53.16 23.73 18.59
C SER A 235 53.80 24.78 17.62
N MET A 236 53.79 26.12 17.78
CA MET A 236 53.61 27.13 18.88
C MET A 236 53.32 28.53 18.20
N ALA A 237 53.11 29.74 18.79
CA ALA A 237 53.08 30.37 20.13
C ALA A 237 52.18 31.68 20.08
N SER A 238 51.62 32.25 21.16
CA SER A 238 52.13 33.38 22.01
C SER A 238 52.60 34.66 21.25
N GLN A 239 52.28 35.95 21.55
CA GLN A 239 51.51 36.72 22.58
C GLN A 239 51.06 38.11 21.97
N GLY A 240 50.28 39.04 22.57
CA GLY A 240 49.41 39.03 23.77
C GLY A 240 49.23 40.39 24.53
N LYS A 241 47.99 40.91 24.65
CA LYS A 241 47.46 41.93 25.62
C LYS A 241 47.76 43.47 25.34
N PRO A 242 47.20 44.47 26.07
CA PRO A 242 45.76 44.88 26.02
C PRO A 242 45.39 46.42 26.11
N ILE A 243 44.18 46.81 25.63
CA ILE A 243 43.16 47.77 26.20
C ILE A 243 43.59 49.15 26.78
N PRO A 244 43.07 50.34 26.30
CA PRO A 244 41.84 50.94 26.91
C PRO A 244 40.91 51.92 26.12
N LYS A 245 39.61 51.85 26.47
CA LYS A 245 38.46 52.82 26.54
C LYS A 245 38.36 54.17 25.75
N GLN A 246 37.16 54.34 25.14
CA GLN A 246 36.26 55.54 25.03
C GLN A 246 36.65 56.81 24.23
N GLN A 247 35.89 57.14 23.16
CA GLN A 247 34.82 58.18 23.14
C GLN A 247 34.06 58.22 21.76
N ARG A 248 32.98 59.03 21.68
CA ARG A 248 32.14 59.37 20.49
C ARG A 248 32.55 60.78 19.95
N PRO A 249 32.00 61.39 18.85
CA PRO A 249 30.79 61.07 18.06
C PRO A 249 30.83 61.29 16.51
N LEU A 250 29.65 61.13 15.86
CA LEU A 250 29.20 61.65 14.54
C LEU A 250 29.80 61.05 13.24
N GLY A 251 28.96 60.78 12.20
CA GLY A 251 29.50 60.57 10.85
C GLY A 251 28.74 59.93 9.67
N HIS A 252 27.40 59.68 9.68
CA HIS A 252 26.63 59.20 8.48
C HIS A 252 27.02 57.79 7.93
N GLN A 253 26.24 57.09 7.09
CA GLN A 253 24.78 57.06 6.80
C GLN A 253 24.40 55.62 6.40
N HIS A 254 23.25 55.12 6.86
CA HIS A 254 22.59 53.91 6.32
C HIS A 254 21.13 54.29 6.01
N ARG A 255 20.51 53.64 5.01
CA ARG A 255 19.10 53.87 4.69
C ARG A 255 18.41 52.61 4.19
N SER A 256 17.24 52.32 4.76
CA SER A 256 16.32 51.28 4.33
C SER A 256 14.89 51.72 4.59
N SER A 257 13.95 51.16 3.81
CA SER A 257 12.54 50.92 4.19
C SER A 257 11.51 52.07 4.22
N LEU A 258 10.42 51.79 3.47
CA LEU A 258 8.98 52.00 3.77
C LEU A 258 8.25 53.35 3.50
N SER A 259 7.23 53.19 2.63
CA SER A 259 5.81 53.61 2.77
C SER A 259 5.37 55.08 2.69
N ARG A 260 4.31 55.33 1.88
CA ARG A 260 3.47 56.55 1.93
C ARG A 260 2.09 56.37 1.24
N PRO A 261 0.97 56.55 1.96
CA PRO A 261 -0.38 56.85 1.44
C PRO A 261 -0.85 58.27 1.87
N PRO A 262 -2.12 58.70 1.68
CA PRO A 262 -2.96 58.71 0.47
C PRO A 262 -3.48 60.17 0.15
N GLU A 263 -4.71 60.32 -0.40
CA GLU A 263 -5.46 61.54 -0.78
C GLU A 263 -5.21 62.11 -2.21
N ALA A 264 -6.14 62.82 -2.88
CA ALA A 264 -7.62 62.82 -2.91
C ALA A 264 -8.13 63.64 -4.15
N ALA A 265 -9.36 63.40 -4.60
CA ALA A 265 -9.95 63.81 -5.89
C ALA A 265 -9.99 65.33 -6.27
N SER A 266 -9.89 65.63 -7.58
CA SER A 266 -10.63 66.70 -8.31
C SER A 266 -10.44 66.62 -9.86
N PRO A 267 -11.29 67.27 -10.70
CA PRO A 267 -11.69 66.66 -11.99
C PRO A 267 -11.38 67.45 -13.31
N ASN A 268 -11.85 66.87 -14.43
CA ASN A 268 -11.90 67.36 -15.84
C ASN A 268 -10.62 67.36 -16.70
N GLY A 269 -10.72 66.76 -17.91
CA GLY A 269 -10.29 67.47 -19.14
C GLY A 269 -9.30 66.82 -20.13
N GLN A 270 -9.84 66.02 -21.07
CA GLN A 270 -9.39 65.91 -22.49
C GLN A 270 -8.06 65.20 -22.89
N MET A 271 -8.06 64.77 -24.16
CA MET A 271 -7.16 63.84 -24.87
C MET A 271 -5.72 64.32 -25.15
N ALA A 272 -4.79 63.36 -25.26
CA ALA A 272 -3.64 63.35 -26.18
C ALA A 272 -3.52 61.89 -26.74
N GLN A 273 -3.58 61.62 -28.05
CA GLN A 273 -2.66 61.92 -29.17
C GLN A 273 -1.37 61.08 -29.20
N PHE A 274 -1.25 60.24 -30.24
CA PHE A 274 -0.07 59.45 -30.62
C PHE A 274 0.59 60.02 -31.89
N PRO A 275 1.94 60.09 -31.96
CA PRO A 275 2.72 60.09 -33.20
C PRO A 275 3.35 58.70 -33.50
N PRO A 276 3.87 58.45 -34.72
CA PRO A 276 3.94 57.08 -35.29
C PRO A 276 5.35 56.46 -35.49
N ASP A 277 5.34 55.22 -36.02
CA ASP A 277 6.46 54.33 -36.37
C ASP A 277 7.56 54.87 -37.30
N VAL A 278 8.72 54.19 -37.26
CA VAL A 278 9.77 54.21 -38.30
C VAL A 278 10.13 52.76 -38.67
N SER A 279 10.05 52.44 -39.97
CA SER A 279 10.35 51.10 -40.51
C SER A 279 11.81 50.95 -40.97
N VAL A 280 12.29 49.70 -41.10
CA VAL A 280 13.70 49.38 -41.42
C VAL A 280 13.83 48.71 -42.80
N SER A 281 14.93 49.03 -43.47
CA SER A 281 15.27 48.76 -44.87
C SER A 281 15.42 47.29 -45.29
N GLY A 282 15.37 47.05 -46.60
CA GLY A 282 15.91 45.85 -47.25
C GLY A 282 16.47 46.18 -48.64
N GLU A 283 17.40 45.37 -49.15
CA GLU A 283 17.96 45.48 -50.51
C GLU A 283 18.24 44.10 -51.13
N LYS A 284 17.83 43.90 -52.39
CA LYS A 284 18.76 43.89 -53.56
C LYS A 284 18.04 43.61 -54.89
N GLN A 285 18.27 44.50 -55.86
CA GLN A 285 18.62 44.30 -57.28
C GLN A 285 17.90 43.24 -58.16
N SER A 286 17.57 43.49 -59.44
CA SER A 286 17.54 44.75 -60.24
C SER A 286 16.99 44.55 -61.68
N SER A 287 16.01 45.38 -62.10
CA SER A 287 15.82 45.90 -63.50
C SER A 287 15.50 44.91 -64.66
N PRO A 288 14.99 45.34 -65.86
CA PRO A 288 14.91 46.71 -66.39
C PRO A 288 13.60 47.21 -67.07
N ILE A 289 13.35 48.53 -66.90
CA ILE A 289 13.00 49.53 -67.93
C ILE A 289 11.84 49.21 -68.91
N SER A 290 10.72 49.97 -68.80
CA SER A 290 10.51 51.18 -69.64
C SER A 290 9.32 52.03 -69.17
N ALA A 291 9.29 53.31 -69.59
CA ALA A 291 8.48 54.36 -68.99
C ALA A 291 7.13 54.63 -69.69
N ARG A 292 6.15 55.12 -68.93
CA ARG A 292 5.36 56.32 -69.29
C ARG A 292 4.74 57.03 -68.07
N LYS A 293 4.26 58.26 -68.30
CA LYS A 293 3.82 59.24 -67.28
C LYS A 293 2.28 59.21 -67.08
N PRO A 294 1.75 59.80 -65.98
CA PRO A 294 0.47 59.39 -65.41
C PRO A 294 -0.77 60.11 -65.99
N GLY A 295 -1.91 59.43 -65.86
CA GLY A 295 -3.25 60.03 -65.70
C GLY A 295 -3.82 59.58 -64.35
N VAL A 296 -4.74 60.35 -63.76
CA VAL A 296 -5.25 60.12 -62.40
C VAL A 296 -6.75 59.85 -62.45
N ASP A 297 -7.17 58.68 -61.98
CA ASP A 297 -8.58 58.35 -61.71
C ASP A 297 -8.82 58.21 -60.20
N PHE A 298 -9.82 58.91 -59.70
CA PHE A 298 -10.16 58.97 -58.27
C PHE A 298 -11.18 57.87 -57.94
N VAL A 299 -10.76 56.80 -57.26
CA VAL A 299 -11.65 55.69 -56.88
C VAL A 299 -12.33 55.99 -55.53
N SER A 300 -13.65 55.77 -55.46
CA SER A 300 -14.47 56.13 -54.29
C SER A 300 -14.41 55.09 -53.18
N TYR A 301 -13.86 55.45 -52.02
CA TYR A 301 -13.75 54.58 -50.84
C TYR A 301 -15.09 54.45 -50.08
N ARG A 302 -16.02 53.65 -50.62
CA ARG A 302 -17.19 53.12 -49.86
C ARG A 302 -17.53 51.68 -50.25
N GLN A 303 -16.77 50.73 -49.72
CA GLN A 303 -17.20 49.34 -49.55
C GLN A 303 -17.17 49.00 -48.04
N PRO A 304 -18.14 48.23 -47.51
CA PRO A 304 -18.06 47.70 -46.15
C PRO A 304 -16.87 46.75 -46.00
N LEU A 305 -16.35 46.60 -44.78
CA LEU A 305 -15.38 45.56 -44.45
C LEU A 305 -16.10 44.19 -44.42
N GLU A 306 -15.76 43.30 -45.35
CA GLU A 306 -16.42 42.00 -45.50
C GLU A 306 -15.94 40.91 -44.51
N ASP A 307 -14.79 41.09 -43.85
CA ASP A 307 -14.25 40.12 -42.89
C ASP A 307 -14.67 40.49 -41.45
N PRO A 308 -15.59 39.73 -40.82
CA PRO A 308 -15.95 39.96 -39.43
C PRO A 308 -14.81 39.56 -38.49
N PHE A 309 -14.52 40.39 -37.50
CA PHE A 309 -13.46 40.16 -36.51
C PHE A 309 -13.61 38.78 -35.84
N LYS A 310 -12.59 37.93 -36.04
CA LYS A 310 -12.47 36.61 -35.40
C LYS A 310 -11.61 36.76 -34.14
N PRO A 311 -12.19 36.68 -32.93
CA PRO A 311 -11.41 36.74 -31.70
C PRO A 311 -10.43 35.57 -31.63
N THR A 312 -9.20 35.84 -31.17
CA THR A 312 -8.23 34.77 -30.90
C THR A 312 -8.68 34.00 -29.66
N ILE A 313 -9.18 32.79 -29.85
CA ILE A 313 -9.44 31.86 -28.76
C ILE A 313 -8.07 31.30 -28.32
N LEU A 314 -7.65 31.65 -27.12
CA LEU A 314 -6.50 31.00 -26.49
C LEU A 314 -6.89 29.58 -26.07
N PRO A 315 -6.03 28.56 -26.27
CA PRO A 315 -6.23 27.25 -25.68
C PRO A 315 -6.11 27.32 -24.15
N GLU A 316 -6.60 26.28 -23.48
CA GLU A 316 -6.38 26.11 -22.04
C GLU A 316 -4.88 26.08 -21.72
N SER A 317 -4.48 26.81 -20.68
CA SER A 317 -3.08 27.12 -20.40
C SER A 317 -2.45 26.08 -19.48
N ALA A 318 -1.38 25.43 -19.93
CA ALA A 318 -0.50 24.63 -19.07
C ALA A 318 0.30 25.48 -18.05
N PHE A 319 0.23 26.81 -18.18
CA PHE A 319 0.82 27.77 -17.25
C PHE A 319 -0.25 28.32 -16.29
N HIS A 320 0.01 28.26 -14.98
CA HIS A 320 -0.70 29.04 -13.99
C HIS A 320 0.14 30.31 -13.70
N GLY A 321 -0.31 31.46 -14.24
CA GLY A 321 0.52 32.66 -14.27
C GLY A 321 1.81 32.41 -15.07
N PRO A 322 3.02 32.64 -14.52
CA PRO A 322 4.29 32.37 -15.20
C PRO A 322 4.81 30.92 -15.00
N ILE A 323 4.11 30.05 -14.27
CA ILE A 323 4.61 28.73 -13.85
C ILE A 323 3.97 27.61 -14.67
N VAL A 324 4.76 26.76 -15.32
CA VAL A 324 4.29 25.47 -15.86
C VAL A 324 4.03 24.52 -14.70
N ILE A 325 2.76 24.14 -14.49
CA ILE A 325 2.39 23.34 -13.31
C ILE A 325 2.96 21.91 -13.40
N ASP A 326 2.93 21.27 -14.57
CA ASP A 326 3.44 19.90 -14.73
C ASP A 326 4.93 19.77 -14.38
N GLU A 327 5.75 20.75 -14.79
CA GLU A 327 7.19 20.79 -14.48
C GLU A 327 7.44 21.11 -13.00
N ALA A 328 6.73 22.10 -12.45
CA ALA A 328 6.84 22.48 -11.05
C ALA A 328 6.39 21.35 -10.10
N PHE A 329 5.37 20.57 -10.48
CA PHE A 329 4.87 19.43 -9.72
C PHE A 329 5.92 18.31 -9.60
N GLN A 330 6.58 17.94 -10.70
CA GLN A 330 7.65 16.92 -10.66
C GLN A 330 8.83 17.34 -9.77
N ILE A 331 9.19 18.63 -9.78
CA ILE A 331 10.23 19.18 -8.90
C ILE A 331 9.74 19.21 -7.44
N GLY A 332 8.47 19.56 -7.20
CA GLY A 332 7.84 19.53 -5.88
C GLY A 332 7.84 18.14 -5.25
N GLU A 333 7.43 17.12 -6.01
CA GLU A 333 7.49 15.70 -5.63
C GLU A 333 8.92 15.26 -5.26
N GLU A 334 9.92 15.62 -6.07
CA GLU A 334 11.32 15.28 -5.78
C GLU A 334 11.84 16.01 -4.53
N VAL A 335 11.48 17.28 -4.32
CA VAL A 335 11.83 18.04 -3.11
C VAL A 335 11.14 17.43 -1.88
N MET A 336 9.85 17.07 -1.96
CA MET A 336 9.13 16.44 -0.85
C MET A 336 9.73 15.07 -0.49
N ARG A 337 10.05 14.24 -1.49
CA ARG A 337 10.68 12.92 -1.32
C ARG A 337 12.10 12.98 -0.73
N LEU A 338 12.83 14.07 -0.96
CA LEU A 338 14.22 14.25 -0.51
C LEU A 338 14.36 15.12 0.77
N LYS A 339 13.28 15.70 1.28
CA LYS A 339 13.29 16.56 2.47
C LYS A 339 13.35 15.72 3.75
N PRO A 340 14.43 15.78 4.56
CA PRO A 340 14.48 15.09 5.84
C PRO A 340 13.57 15.79 6.85
N THR A 341 12.37 15.26 7.05
CA THR A 341 11.37 15.75 8.02
C THR A 341 11.43 15.02 9.36
N VAL A 342 11.67 13.71 9.32
CA VAL A 342 11.83 12.81 10.47
C VAL A 342 12.96 11.80 10.17
N PRO A 343 13.71 11.33 11.18
CA PRO A 343 14.70 10.28 11.00
C PRO A 343 14.04 8.94 10.66
N THR A 344 14.66 8.14 9.79
CA THR A 344 14.21 6.77 9.54
C THR A 344 14.56 5.85 10.71
N PHE A 345 13.92 4.67 10.80
CA PHE A 345 14.17 3.71 11.88
C PHE A 345 15.67 3.38 12.09
N GLY A 346 16.44 3.26 11.00
CA GLY A 346 17.88 3.00 11.05
C GLY A 346 18.75 4.16 11.58
N GLU A 347 18.18 5.37 11.69
CA GLU A 347 18.86 6.59 12.13
C GLU A 347 18.50 6.97 13.58
N LEU A 348 17.45 6.37 14.17
CA LEU A 348 17.02 6.62 15.56
C LEU A 348 18.09 6.23 16.62
N GLY A 349 18.96 5.27 16.31
CA GLY A 349 20.03 4.84 17.21
C GLY A 349 19.53 4.09 18.44
N VAL A 350 19.76 4.65 19.65
CA VAL A 350 19.32 4.05 20.91
C VAL A 350 18.02 4.71 21.35
N ILE A 351 16.96 3.91 21.41
CA ILE A 351 15.60 4.32 21.78
C ILE A 351 15.39 4.03 23.27
N ASP A 352 14.94 5.03 24.03
CA ASP A 352 14.51 4.90 25.42
C ASP A 352 13.01 5.23 25.53
N ILE A 353 12.18 4.19 25.70
CA ILE A 353 10.71 4.34 25.76
C ILE A 353 10.27 5.15 26.99
N HIS A 354 10.99 5.06 28.12
CA HIS A 354 10.66 5.86 29.31
C HIS A 354 10.94 7.35 29.05
N ALA A 355 12.06 7.68 28.38
CA ALA A 355 12.35 9.05 27.97
C ALA A 355 11.31 9.62 26.98
N LEU A 356 10.84 8.82 26.01
CA LEU A 356 9.76 9.21 25.10
C LEU A 356 8.44 9.43 25.88
N THR A 357 8.13 8.57 26.84
CA THR A 357 6.94 8.68 27.71
C THR A 357 6.99 9.97 28.55
N MET A 358 8.14 10.30 29.14
CA MET A 358 8.33 11.57 29.87
C MET A 358 8.26 12.79 28.94
N SER A 359 8.73 12.67 27.70
CA SER A 359 8.62 13.73 26.68
C SER A 359 7.16 14.01 26.31
N ILE A 360 6.29 13.00 26.28
CA ILE A 360 4.84 13.17 26.13
C ILE A 360 4.23 13.82 27.39
N LYS A 361 4.49 13.25 28.59
CA LYS A 361 4.02 13.81 29.88
C LYS A 361 4.49 15.25 30.17
N SER A 362 5.46 15.77 29.41
CA SER A 362 5.96 17.15 29.55
C SER A 362 5.00 18.24 29.06
N GLY A 363 4.05 17.90 28.17
CA GLY A 363 3.19 18.88 27.49
C GLY A 363 3.90 19.81 26.48
N ILE A 364 5.23 19.72 26.33
CA ILE A 364 6.00 20.59 25.43
C ILE A 364 5.79 20.13 23.99
N HIS A 365 5.08 20.92 23.17
CA HIS A 365 4.67 20.50 21.81
C HIS A 365 5.81 19.99 20.90
N ALA A 366 7.05 20.46 21.09
CA ALA A 366 8.22 19.96 20.37
C ALA A 366 8.66 18.56 20.85
N GLU A 367 8.73 18.34 22.17
CA GLU A 367 9.07 17.06 22.79
C GLU A 367 7.98 16.01 22.52
N MET A 368 6.71 16.38 22.69
CA MET A 368 5.57 15.52 22.36
C MET A 368 5.60 15.09 20.90
N ARG A 369 5.91 16.02 19.98
CA ARG A 369 6.05 15.70 18.56
C ARG A 369 7.20 14.72 18.31
N VAL A 370 8.41 15.00 18.80
CA VAL A 370 9.57 14.11 18.60
C VAL A 370 9.30 12.73 19.18
N ALA A 371 8.61 12.65 20.33
CA ALA A 371 8.22 11.39 20.93
C ALA A 371 7.21 10.60 20.09
N LEU A 372 6.14 11.25 19.62
CA LEU A 372 5.11 10.62 18.79
C LEU A 372 5.65 10.23 17.41
N ASP A 373 6.42 11.10 16.73
CA ASP A 373 7.08 10.82 15.45
C ASP A 373 8.02 9.58 15.59
N THR A 374 8.75 9.48 16.71
CA THR A 374 9.63 8.34 17.02
C THR A 374 8.83 7.05 17.30
N LEU A 375 7.80 7.10 18.14
CA LEU A 375 6.94 5.95 18.42
C LEU A 375 6.22 5.46 17.16
N ALA A 376 5.78 6.36 16.28
CA ALA A 376 5.12 6.01 15.03
C ALA A 376 6.06 5.22 14.11
N GLN A 377 7.31 5.68 13.98
CA GLN A 377 8.37 5.00 13.23
C GLN A 377 8.72 3.63 13.83
N ILE A 378 8.69 3.45 15.15
CA ILE A 378 8.90 2.17 15.82
C ILE A 378 7.71 1.22 15.61
N SER A 379 6.47 1.70 15.80
CA SER A 379 5.24 0.90 15.66
C SER A 379 5.01 0.37 14.23
N SER A 380 5.68 0.97 13.25
CA SER A 380 5.58 0.64 11.83
C SER A 380 6.68 -0.30 11.33
N GLU A 381 7.71 -0.60 12.14
CA GLU A 381 8.86 -1.41 11.74
C GLU A 381 8.58 -2.92 11.95
N PRO A 382 8.44 -3.75 10.90
CA PRO A 382 8.05 -5.16 11.06
C PRO A 382 9.07 -6.03 11.80
N ALA A 383 10.31 -5.57 11.96
CA ALA A 383 11.32 -6.26 12.77
C ALA A 383 11.18 -6.00 14.29
N VAL A 384 10.34 -5.05 14.73
CA VAL A 384 10.15 -4.68 16.13
C VAL A 384 8.72 -4.96 16.59
N GLN A 385 8.58 -5.75 17.64
CA GLN A 385 7.30 -5.91 18.35
C GLN A 385 7.45 -5.30 19.76
N LEU A 386 6.87 -4.13 19.95
CA LEU A 386 6.85 -3.45 21.25
C LEU A 386 5.85 -4.15 22.18
N SER A 387 6.36 -4.85 23.20
CA SER A 387 5.55 -5.39 24.30
C SER A 387 5.26 -4.26 25.28
N LEU A 388 4.00 -3.86 25.36
CA LEU A 388 3.58 -2.74 26.20
C LEU A 388 3.67 -3.06 27.70
N ASP A 389 3.70 -4.33 28.10
CA ASP A 389 3.96 -4.76 29.49
C ASP A 389 5.35 -4.32 30.01
N ASN A 390 6.28 -4.01 29.11
CA ASN A 390 7.62 -3.48 29.43
C ASN A 390 7.70 -1.94 29.29
N CYS A 391 6.58 -1.26 29.02
CA CYS A 391 6.51 0.17 28.72
C CYS A 391 5.66 0.89 29.78
N GLU A 392 6.24 1.09 30.96
CA GLU A 392 5.61 1.74 32.13
C GLU A 392 4.88 3.04 31.77
N ASP A 393 3.59 3.12 32.15
CA ASP A 393 2.64 4.20 31.88
C ASP A 393 2.43 4.60 30.40
N LEU A 394 2.95 3.87 29.40
CA LEU A 394 2.94 4.37 28.01
C LEU A 394 1.52 4.48 27.43
N VAL A 395 0.62 3.54 27.73
CA VAL A 395 -0.74 3.53 27.16
C VAL A 395 -1.60 4.61 27.81
N GLU A 396 -1.47 4.75 29.12
CA GLU A 396 -2.06 5.78 29.95
C GLU A 396 -1.62 7.17 29.45
N THR A 397 -0.31 7.39 29.32
CA THR A 397 0.29 8.64 28.81
C THR A 397 -0.21 9.02 27.42
N LEU A 398 -0.37 8.03 26.54
CA LEU A 398 -0.90 8.25 25.19
C LEU A 398 -2.37 8.63 25.22
N VAL A 399 -3.19 8.00 26.09
CA VAL A 399 -4.60 8.35 26.26
C VAL A 399 -4.76 9.72 26.89
N ASP A 400 -4.06 10.03 27.99
CA ASP A 400 -4.10 11.34 28.65
C ASP A 400 -3.79 12.48 27.65
N CYS A 401 -2.71 12.32 26.88
CA CYS A 401 -2.30 13.29 25.85
C CYS A 401 -3.34 13.43 24.72
N ALA A 402 -4.06 12.35 24.38
CA ALA A 402 -5.11 12.37 23.37
C ALA A 402 -6.42 12.95 23.88
N GLU A 403 -6.75 12.77 25.16
CA GLU A 403 -7.88 13.44 25.83
C GLU A 403 -7.64 14.96 25.89
N ASP A 404 -6.42 15.41 26.25
CA ASP A 404 -6.03 16.83 26.15
C ASP A 404 -6.23 17.42 24.73
N GLN A 405 -5.90 16.65 23.67
CA GLN A 405 -6.11 17.12 22.29
C GLN A 405 -7.60 17.11 21.93
N LEU A 406 -8.34 16.10 22.39
CA LEU A 406 -9.76 15.93 22.10
C LEU A 406 -10.60 17.04 22.75
N ASP A 407 -10.28 17.44 23.98
CA ASP A 407 -10.97 18.52 24.68
C ASP A 407 -10.67 19.90 24.06
N LEU A 408 -9.42 20.14 23.60
CA LEU A 408 -9.10 21.35 22.84
C LEU A 408 -9.88 21.42 21.51
N LEU A 409 -10.04 20.30 20.81
CA LEU A 409 -10.87 20.22 19.59
C LEU A 409 -12.36 20.36 19.92
N ALA A 410 -12.81 19.77 21.02
CA ALA A 410 -14.19 19.84 21.50
C ALA A 410 -14.62 21.29 21.81
N ASP A 411 -13.83 22.05 22.55
CA ASP A 411 -14.16 23.43 22.92
C ASP A 411 -14.23 24.38 21.72
N ASN A 412 -13.60 24.03 20.60
CA ASN A 412 -13.55 24.85 19.38
C ASN A 412 -14.42 24.32 18.23
N ALA A 413 -15.02 23.13 18.35
CA ALA A 413 -15.92 22.55 17.36
C ALA A 413 -17.39 22.63 17.82
N ALA A 414 -18.23 23.25 16.98
CA ALA A 414 -19.64 23.48 17.29
C ALA A 414 -20.43 22.17 17.42
N GLU A 415 -21.13 22.00 18.54
CA GLU A 415 -22.12 20.94 18.73
C GLU A 415 -23.38 21.26 17.91
N VAL A 416 -23.81 20.31 17.09
CA VAL A 416 -24.88 20.46 16.08
C VAL A 416 -26.03 19.46 16.26
N SER A 417 -25.88 18.48 17.14
CA SER A 417 -26.95 17.53 17.47
C SER A 417 -26.81 16.97 18.88
N ASP A 418 -27.89 16.98 19.66
CA ASP A 418 -28.01 16.27 20.94
C ASP A 418 -27.93 14.73 20.77
N VAL A 419 -28.13 14.25 19.53
CA VAL A 419 -28.11 12.83 19.17
C VAL A 419 -26.88 12.55 18.30
N MET A 420 -26.14 11.49 18.63
CA MET A 420 -24.95 11.09 17.89
C MET A 420 -25.29 10.58 16.47
N LEU A 421 -25.06 11.44 15.47
CA LEU A 421 -25.29 11.21 14.05
C LEU A 421 -23.96 11.13 13.30
N LEU A 422 -23.38 9.92 13.24
CA LEU A 422 -22.15 9.67 12.48
C LEU A 422 -22.42 9.62 10.96
N PRO A 423 -21.63 10.32 10.13
CA PRO A 423 -21.68 10.18 8.69
C PRO A 423 -21.24 8.78 8.26
N SER A 424 -21.69 8.34 7.08
CA SER A 424 -21.32 7.01 6.56
C SER A 424 -19.88 6.97 6.05
N TYR A 425 -19.24 5.80 6.10
CA TYR A 425 -17.93 5.60 5.48
C TYR A 425 -17.93 5.92 3.98
N GLU A 426 -19.03 5.63 3.27
CA GLU A 426 -19.20 5.99 1.85
C GLU A 426 -19.20 7.51 1.63
N GLU A 427 -19.86 8.25 2.51
CA GLU A 427 -19.97 9.71 2.51
C GLU A 427 -18.65 10.39 2.85
N ILE A 428 -17.96 9.93 3.89
CA ILE A 428 -16.61 10.41 4.23
C ILE A 428 -15.64 10.17 3.06
N VAL A 429 -15.65 9.00 2.42
CA VAL A 429 -14.83 8.71 1.23
C VAL A 429 -15.20 9.60 0.02
N ARG A 430 -16.44 10.08 -0.08
CA ARG A 430 -16.83 11.09 -1.08
C ARG A 430 -16.36 12.49 -0.70
N GLY A 431 -16.41 12.85 0.58
CA GLY A 431 -15.84 14.09 1.11
C GLY A 431 -14.35 14.22 0.83
N CYS A 432 -13.54 13.18 1.12
CA CYS A 432 -12.10 13.17 0.84
C CYS A 432 -11.77 13.42 -0.65
N ARG A 433 -12.64 12.97 -1.57
CA ARG A 433 -12.47 13.23 -3.02
C ARG A 433 -12.75 14.69 -3.38
N GLN A 434 -13.72 15.31 -2.73
CA GLN A 434 -14.03 16.73 -2.91
C GLN A 434 -12.93 17.60 -2.30
N GLU A 435 -12.40 17.23 -1.12
CA GLU A 435 -11.25 17.91 -0.50
C GLU A 435 -10.00 17.87 -1.40
N MET A 436 -9.76 16.75 -2.09
CA MET A 436 -8.66 16.61 -3.05
C MET A 436 -8.82 17.49 -4.31
N GLU A 437 -10.02 18.03 -4.57
CA GLU A 437 -10.30 18.96 -5.68
C GLU A 437 -10.32 20.44 -5.19
N MET A 438 -10.13 20.70 -3.89
CA MET A 438 -10.13 22.03 -3.29
C MET A 438 -8.71 22.58 -3.08
N LEU A 439 -8.61 23.92 -3.01
CA LEU A 439 -7.40 24.58 -2.51
C LEU A 439 -7.34 24.50 -0.99
N LEU A 440 -6.22 24.03 -0.45
CA LEU A 440 -5.92 24.06 0.97
C LEU A 440 -5.56 25.50 1.39
N ASP A 441 -6.30 26.04 2.35
CA ASP A 441 -5.82 27.19 3.14
C ASP A 441 -4.85 26.68 4.21
N VAL A 442 -3.83 27.48 4.56
CA VAL A 442 -2.74 27.07 5.45
C VAL A 442 -2.65 28.03 6.63
N PRO A 443 -3.09 27.63 7.83
CA PRO A 443 -3.12 28.51 9.00
C PRO A 443 -1.76 29.12 9.35
N GLU A 444 -1.76 30.38 9.78
CA GLU A 444 -0.55 31.07 10.24
C GLU A 444 0.01 30.37 11.51
N PHE A 445 1.33 30.21 11.57
CA PHE A 445 1.99 29.51 12.67
C PHE A 445 1.68 30.15 14.04
N GLY A 446 1.17 29.34 14.98
CA GLY A 446 0.75 29.81 16.30
C GLY A 446 -0.62 30.51 16.34
N SER A 447 -1.38 30.50 15.24
CA SER A 447 -2.81 30.80 15.27
C SER A 447 -3.61 29.67 15.95
N LEU A 448 -4.84 29.95 16.36
CA LEU A 448 -5.75 28.94 16.91
C LEU A 448 -5.99 27.80 15.90
N ASP A 449 -6.24 28.13 14.64
CA ASP A 449 -6.41 27.14 13.56
C ASP A 449 -5.18 26.26 13.36
N TYR A 450 -3.98 26.83 13.48
CA TYR A 450 -2.73 26.06 13.45
C TYR A 450 -2.65 25.06 14.61
N GLU A 451 -2.89 25.49 15.85
CA GLU A 451 -2.84 24.57 17.00
C GLU A 451 -3.96 23.53 16.99
N LEU A 452 -5.15 23.85 16.45
CA LEU A 452 -6.21 22.87 16.22
C LEU A 452 -5.79 21.84 15.15
N ASP A 453 -5.18 22.25 14.04
CA ASP A 453 -4.58 21.31 13.09
C ASP A 453 -3.50 20.43 13.78
N ARG A 454 -2.66 21.01 14.65
CA ARG A 454 -1.64 20.24 15.39
C ARG A 454 -2.25 19.28 16.42
N ALA A 455 -3.40 19.62 17.01
CA ALA A 455 -4.13 18.75 17.92
C ALA A 455 -4.72 17.54 17.18
N VAL A 456 -5.29 17.74 15.98
CA VAL A 456 -5.75 16.61 15.14
C VAL A 456 -4.59 15.70 14.75
N ASP A 457 -3.47 16.24 14.25
CA ASP A 457 -2.30 15.41 13.87
C ASP A 457 -1.81 14.52 15.02
N ARG A 458 -1.73 15.07 16.25
CA ARG A 458 -1.34 14.31 17.46
C ARG A 458 -2.38 13.25 17.81
N LEU A 459 -3.67 13.58 17.81
CA LEU A 459 -4.77 12.66 18.11
C LEU A 459 -4.82 11.50 17.10
N ILE A 460 -4.72 11.78 15.80
CA ILE A 460 -4.65 10.76 14.74
C ILE A 460 -3.43 9.86 14.97
N CYS A 461 -2.24 10.43 15.14
CA CYS A 461 -1.00 9.67 15.39
C CYS A 461 -1.14 8.71 16.59
N ILE A 462 -1.73 9.16 17.70
CA ILE A 462 -1.99 8.31 18.87
C ILE A 462 -2.98 7.18 18.54
N THR A 463 -4.05 7.43 17.77
CA THR A 463 -4.96 6.35 17.36
C THR A 463 -4.30 5.36 16.39
N THR A 464 -3.40 5.81 15.52
CA THR A 464 -2.55 4.94 14.68
C THR A 464 -1.57 4.11 15.53
N LEU A 465 -1.00 4.67 16.60
CA LEU A 465 -0.16 3.94 17.56
C LEU A 465 -0.94 2.82 18.25
N LEU A 466 -2.10 3.12 18.86
CA LEU A 466 -2.97 2.13 19.49
C LEU A 466 -3.36 1.02 18.51
N ARG A 467 -3.71 1.40 17.28
CA ARG A 467 -4.00 0.49 16.17
C ARG A 467 -2.79 -0.37 15.79
N ASN A 468 -1.57 0.18 15.69
CA ASN A 468 -0.38 -0.60 15.35
C ASN A 468 0.02 -1.56 16.47
N PHE A 469 -0.03 -1.12 17.73
CA PHE A 469 0.23 -1.99 18.88
C PHE A 469 -0.80 -3.13 19.01
N SER A 470 -2.03 -2.95 18.47
CA SER A 470 -3.07 -3.99 18.41
C SER A 470 -2.79 -5.13 17.42
N PHE A 471 -1.63 -5.17 16.76
CA PHE A 471 -1.20 -6.32 15.96
C PHE A 471 -0.37 -7.37 16.76
N ALA A 472 -0.09 -7.10 18.04
CA ALA A 472 0.56 -8.05 18.94
C ALA A 472 -0.40 -8.51 20.05
N GLU A 473 -0.65 -9.82 20.15
CA GLU A 473 -1.64 -10.39 21.09
C GLU A 473 -1.31 -10.13 22.57
N SER A 474 -0.02 -9.97 22.91
CA SER A 474 0.44 -9.57 24.24
C SER A 474 -0.18 -8.25 24.71
N ASN A 475 -0.39 -7.32 23.79
CA ASN A 475 -0.80 -5.95 24.08
C ASN A 475 -2.32 -5.82 24.30
N PHE A 476 -3.11 -6.87 24.05
CA PHE A 476 -4.57 -6.80 24.09
C PHE A 476 -5.15 -6.53 25.48
N SER A 477 -4.43 -6.89 26.55
CA SER A 477 -4.77 -6.59 27.94
C SER A 477 -4.80 -5.08 28.18
N LEU A 478 -3.68 -4.41 27.92
CA LEU A 478 -3.46 -2.98 28.14
C LEU A 478 -4.31 -2.13 27.18
N LEU A 479 -4.41 -2.54 25.91
CA LEU A 479 -5.25 -1.84 24.93
C LEU A 479 -6.76 -1.97 25.22
N SER A 480 -7.23 -3.07 25.83
CA SER A 480 -8.65 -3.21 26.21
C SER A 480 -9.01 -2.64 27.59
N MET A 481 -8.11 -1.87 28.21
CA MET A 481 -8.39 -1.25 29.51
C MET A 481 -9.57 -0.25 29.44
N PRO A 482 -10.39 -0.13 30.51
CA PRO A 482 -11.64 0.64 30.45
C PRO A 482 -11.48 2.12 30.07
N HIS A 483 -10.36 2.77 30.42
CA HIS A 483 -10.10 4.16 30.01
C HIS A 483 -9.85 4.27 28.51
N VAL A 484 -9.02 3.40 27.91
CA VAL A 484 -8.78 3.37 26.45
C VAL A 484 -10.09 3.16 25.67
N VAL A 485 -10.97 2.26 26.16
CA VAL A 485 -12.28 2.01 25.53
C VAL A 485 -13.23 3.21 25.69
N LYS A 486 -13.20 3.92 26.83
CA LYS A 486 -13.96 5.16 27.05
C LYS A 486 -13.47 6.31 26.19
N PHE A 487 -12.15 6.50 26.08
CA PHE A 487 -11.52 7.48 25.20
C PHE A 487 -11.98 7.27 23.75
N MET A 488 -11.83 6.06 23.21
CA MET A 488 -12.25 5.74 21.84
C MET A 488 -13.75 5.95 21.62
N ALA A 489 -14.60 5.57 22.59
CA ALA A 489 -16.04 5.83 22.54
C ALA A 489 -16.36 7.34 22.62
N THR A 490 -15.53 8.15 23.30
CA THR A 490 -15.72 9.60 23.43
C THR A 490 -15.32 10.35 22.17
N VAL A 491 -14.22 9.97 21.50
CA VAL A 491 -13.87 10.48 20.15
C VAL A 491 -15.02 10.18 19.17
N VAL A 492 -15.52 8.94 19.19
CA VAL A 492 -16.67 8.49 18.38
C VAL A 492 -17.93 9.32 18.68
N ARG A 493 -18.23 9.58 19.96
CA ARG A 493 -19.39 10.39 20.34
C ARG A 493 -19.28 11.82 19.82
N TYR A 494 -18.14 12.49 20.02
CA TYR A 494 -17.94 13.84 19.53
C TYR A 494 -17.94 13.93 18.00
N LEU A 495 -17.44 12.91 17.29
CA LEU A 495 -17.57 12.82 15.82
C LEU A 495 -19.03 12.75 15.34
N GLY A 496 -19.96 12.33 16.19
CA GLY A 496 -21.39 12.30 15.89
C GLY A 496 -22.22 13.47 16.46
N THR A 497 -21.69 14.28 17.39
CA THR A 497 -22.42 15.47 17.91
C THR A 497 -21.84 16.80 17.43
N ARG A 498 -20.56 16.87 17.03
CA ARG A 498 -19.88 18.10 16.61
C ARG A 498 -19.55 18.12 15.12
N ASN A 499 -19.76 19.27 14.50
CA ASN A 499 -19.46 19.48 13.08
C ASN A 499 -17.94 19.55 12.83
N MET A 500 -17.45 18.71 11.90
CA MET A 500 -16.05 18.70 11.45
C MET A 500 -15.00 18.68 12.59
N LEU A 501 -15.22 17.89 13.64
CA LEU A 501 -14.33 17.80 14.82
C LEU A 501 -12.84 17.61 14.46
N LEU A 502 -12.54 16.75 13.48
CA LEU A 502 -11.18 16.46 13.00
C LEU A 502 -10.76 17.32 11.80
N ARG A 503 -11.49 18.43 11.57
CA ARG A 503 -11.28 19.50 10.58
C ARG A 503 -11.32 19.12 9.10
N THR A 504 -11.05 17.87 8.74
CA THR A 504 -11.19 17.33 7.37
C THR A 504 -11.87 15.96 7.35
N HIS A 505 -12.45 15.60 6.21
CA HIS A 505 -12.94 14.25 5.94
C HIS A 505 -11.76 13.28 5.85
N GLN A 506 -10.60 13.68 5.33
CA GLN A 506 -9.38 12.85 5.32
C GLN A 506 -8.96 12.41 6.73
N ASN A 507 -8.85 13.33 7.69
CA ASN A 507 -8.51 13.00 9.08
C ASN A 507 -9.60 12.12 9.72
N THR A 508 -10.87 12.43 9.47
CA THR A 508 -12.01 11.61 9.91
C THR A 508 -11.94 10.19 9.35
N LEU A 509 -11.59 10.04 8.07
CA LEU A 509 -11.43 8.76 7.40
C LEU A 509 -10.28 7.95 7.98
N ASP A 510 -9.15 8.58 8.30
CA ASP A 510 -7.99 7.91 8.87
C ASP A 510 -8.25 7.44 10.31
N PHE A 511 -8.90 8.26 11.15
CA PHE A 511 -9.44 7.81 12.43
C PHE A 511 -10.38 6.60 12.26
N MET A 512 -11.34 6.67 11.34
CA MET A 512 -12.29 5.57 11.09
C MET A 512 -11.58 4.27 10.72
N LYS A 513 -10.60 4.33 9.81
CA LYS A 513 -9.80 3.16 9.40
C LYS A 513 -9.07 2.54 10.59
N ASP A 514 -8.40 3.36 11.39
CA ASP A 514 -7.55 2.84 12.46
C ASP A 514 -8.39 2.34 13.65
N ALA A 515 -9.42 3.08 14.05
CA ALA A 515 -10.34 2.68 15.11
C ALA A 515 -11.07 1.35 14.80
N VAL A 516 -11.53 1.11 13.56
CA VAL A 516 -12.24 -0.16 13.24
C VAL A 516 -11.30 -1.37 13.15
N ILE A 517 -10.05 -1.17 12.71
CA ILE A 517 -9.03 -2.23 12.70
C ILE A 517 -8.58 -2.55 14.13
N TYR A 518 -8.31 -1.52 14.93
CA TYR A 518 -8.04 -1.62 16.37
C TYR A 518 -9.12 -2.42 17.11
N LEU A 519 -10.39 -2.02 16.95
CA LEU A 519 -11.53 -2.71 17.57
C LEU A 519 -11.65 -4.16 17.09
N SER A 520 -11.50 -4.44 15.79
CA SER A 520 -11.57 -5.81 15.26
C SER A 520 -10.51 -6.73 15.89
N ASN A 521 -9.29 -6.23 16.10
CA ASN A 521 -8.26 -6.98 16.81
C ASN A 521 -8.68 -7.27 18.27
N ILE A 522 -9.00 -6.25 19.06
CA ILE A 522 -9.19 -6.39 20.53
C ILE A 522 -10.63 -6.66 21.01
N ALA A 523 -11.66 -6.71 20.15
CA ALA A 523 -13.05 -6.84 20.59
C ALA A 523 -13.35 -8.10 21.43
N HIS A 524 -12.55 -9.15 21.26
CA HIS A 524 -12.65 -10.37 22.06
C HIS A 524 -12.04 -10.22 23.47
N THR A 525 -11.26 -9.18 23.76
CA THR A 525 -10.80 -8.83 25.13
C THR A 525 -11.61 -7.68 25.76
N ILE A 526 -12.19 -6.76 24.97
CA ILE A 526 -13.03 -5.64 25.47
C ILE A 526 -14.19 -6.11 26.37
N HIS A 527 -14.11 -5.71 27.64
CA HIS A 527 -15.28 -5.55 28.50
C HIS A 527 -15.84 -4.13 28.31
N LEU A 528 -17.11 -4.00 27.93
CA LEU A 528 -17.72 -2.69 27.69
C LEU A 528 -17.87 -1.93 29.02
N PRO A 529 -17.33 -0.70 29.17
CA PRO A 529 -17.33 0.02 30.45
C PRO A 529 -18.72 0.47 30.93
N GLY A 530 -19.69 0.56 30.02
CA GLY A 530 -21.04 1.04 30.27
C GLY A 530 -21.91 0.96 29.02
N LYS A 531 -23.15 1.46 29.14
CA LYS A 531 -24.15 1.43 28.07
C LYS A 531 -23.90 2.51 27.00
N GLU A 532 -23.46 3.69 27.39
CA GLU A 532 -23.23 4.80 26.46
C GLU A 532 -22.01 4.54 25.56
N GLU A 533 -20.98 3.91 26.10
CA GLU A 533 -19.82 3.43 25.35
C GLU A 533 -20.22 2.32 24.37
N ALA A 534 -21.09 1.38 24.80
CA ALA A 534 -21.64 0.34 23.93
C ALA A 534 -22.49 0.92 22.78
N LEU A 535 -23.28 1.98 23.05
CA LEU A 535 -24.08 2.67 22.04
C LEU A 535 -23.19 3.45 21.04
N SER A 536 -22.17 4.16 21.55
CA SER A 536 -21.20 4.89 20.74
C SER A 536 -20.47 3.94 19.77
N LEU A 537 -19.91 2.85 20.29
CA LEU A 537 -19.24 1.85 19.47
C LEU A 537 -20.20 1.16 18.48
N LEU A 538 -21.46 0.90 18.86
CA LEU A 538 -22.45 0.35 17.93
C LEU A 538 -22.73 1.29 16.74
N HIS A 539 -22.98 2.58 16.98
CA HIS A 539 -23.18 3.56 15.92
C HIS A 539 -21.93 3.69 15.01
N PHE A 540 -20.73 3.63 15.60
CA PHE A 540 -19.48 3.62 14.84
C PHE A 540 -19.38 2.42 13.89
N LEU A 541 -19.69 1.21 14.35
CA LEU A 541 -19.68 0.02 13.48
C LEU A 541 -20.72 0.14 12.37
N LEU A 542 -21.92 0.63 12.69
CA LEU A 542 -23.00 0.89 11.72
C LEU A 542 -22.64 1.94 10.65
N SER A 543 -21.63 2.80 10.87
CA SER A 543 -21.16 3.75 9.84
C SER A 543 -20.47 3.07 8.64
N PHE A 544 -19.97 1.83 8.81
CA PHE A 544 -19.35 1.02 7.75
C PHE A 544 -20.34 0.12 7.00
N ALA A 545 -21.59 0.04 7.48
CA ALA A 545 -22.64 -0.71 6.80
C ALA A 545 -22.92 -0.12 5.40
N PRO A 546 -23.29 -0.95 4.41
CA PRO A 546 -23.89 -0.45 3.18
C PRO A 546 -25.11 0.42 3.48
N THR A 547 -25.36 1.39 2.59
CA THR A 547 -26.37 2.46 2.74
C THR A 547 -27.64 1.98 3.47
N PRO A 548 -28.10 2.67 4.55
CA PRO A 548 -29.00 2.09 5.54
C PRO A 548 -30.31 1.51 4.97
N PRO A 549 -30.87 0.46 5.61
CA PRO A 549 -32.10 -0.19 5.19
C PRO A 549 -33.23 0.81 4.92
N SER A 550 -33.84 0.69 3.74
CA SER A 550 -34.91 1.58 3.29
C SER A 550 -36.24 0.84 3.22
N MET A 551 -37.34 1.53 3.55
CA MET A 551 -38.69 0.97 3.42
C MET A 551 -39.16 1.12 1.97
N GLY A 552 -39.10 0.01 1.22
CA GLY A 552 -39.69 -0.10 -0.12
C GLY A 552 -41.16 -0.51 -0.07
N PRO A 553 -41.87 -0.52 -1.22
CA PRO A 553 -43.25 -0.98 -1.30
C PRO A 553 -43.42 -2.46 -0.95
N ASP A 554 -42.37 -3.27 -1.14
CA ASP A 554 -42.33 -4.71 -0.83
C ASP A 554 -41.68 -5.03 0.54
N GLY A 555 -41.52 -4.02 1.41
CA GLY A 555 -40.91 -4.15 2.75
C GLY A 555 -39.51 -3.53 2.87
N ILE A 556 -38.75 -3.95 3.89
CA ILE A 556 -37.36 -3.49 4.08
C ILE A 556 -36.52 -3.89 2.87
N MET A 557 -35.63 -3.01 2.41
CA MET A 557 -34.61 -3.24 1.39
C MET A 557 -33.22 -3.00 1.96
N PHE A 558 -32.37 -4.02 1.95
CA PHE A 558 -30.97 -3.94 2.40
C PHE A 558 -30.02 -3.63 1.23
N ALA A 559 -29.09 -2.70 1.40
CA ALA A 559 -28.13 -2.35 0.35
C ALA A 559 -27.05 -3.43 0.14
N PRO A 560 -26.60 -3.68 -1.11
CA PRO A 560 -25.68 -4.76 -1.42
C PRO A 560 -24.22 -4.43 -1.09
N TYR A 561 -23.49 -5.38 -0.51
CA TYR A 561 -22.06 -5.25 -0.25
C TYR A 561 -21.21 -5.23 -1.53
N ASP A 562 -20.60 -4.09 -1.82
CA ASP A 562 -19.54 -3.93 -2.83
C ASP A 562 -18.15 -3.87 -2.17
N PRO A 563 -17.25 -4.87 -2.38
CA PRO A 563 -15.91 -4.90 -1.79
C PRO A 563 -14.96 -3.77 -2.25
N SER A 564 -15.24 -3.11 -3.38
CA SER A 564 -14.41 -2.00 -3.87
C SER A 564 -14.61 -0.72 -3.06
N ILE A 565 -15.82 -0.54 -2.50
CA ILE A 565 -16.21 0.57 -1.64
C ILE A 565 -16.03 0.18 -0.17
N HIS A 566 -16.74 -0.87 0.28
CA HIS A 566 -16.92 -1.25 1.69
C HIS A 566 -15.72 -2.02 2.29
N ARG A 567 -14.50 -1.54 2.05
CA ARG A 567 -13.25 -2.25 2.36
C ARG A 567 -13.10 -2.63 3.85
N TYR A 568 -13.67 -1.84 4.75
CA TYR A 568 -13.54 -2.01 6.21
C TYR A 568 -14.76 -2.67 6.87
N LEU A 569 -15.85 -2.92 6.14
CA LEU A 569 -17.03 -3.64 6.63
C LEU A 569 -16.68 -5.02 7.26
N PRO A 570 -15.70 -5.81 6.75
CA PRO A 570 -15.28 -7.04 7.40
C PRO A 570 -14.77 -6.87 8.84
N ALA A 571 -14.03 -5.80 9.11
CA ALA A 571 -13.57 -5.48 10.47
C ALA A 571 -14.73 -5.01 11.35
N ALA A 572 -15.68 -4.25 10.80
CA ALA A 572 -16.86 -3.81 11.54
C ALA A 572 -17.78 -4.97 11.97
N VAL A 573 -18.04 -5.92 11.06
CA VAL A 573 -18.85 -7.13 11.33
C VAL A 573 -18.14 -8.08 12.29
N ASP A 574 -16.83 -8.28 12.14
CA ASP A 574 -16.04 -9.10 13.08
C ASP A 574 -15.99 -8.49 14.49
N THR A 575 -15.90 -7.15 14.60
CA THR A 575 -16.03 -6.44 15.88
C THR A 575 -17.41 -6.68 16.51
N LEU A 576 -18.49 -6.48 15.74
CA LEU A 576 -19.87 -6.69 16.23
C LEU A 576 -20.07 -8.15 16.70
N ALA A 577 -19.61 -9.13 15.91
CA ALA A 577 -19.69 -10.55 16.25
C ALA A 577 -19.00 -10.85 17.59
N LYS A 578 -17.77 -10.38 17.78
CA LYS A 578 -16.99 -10.57 19.01
C LYS A 578 -17.66 -9.92 20.23
N LEU A 579 -18.23 -8.71 20.08
CA LEU A 579 -18.94 -8.02 21.16
C LEU A 579 -20.29 -8.67 21.53
N LEU A 580 -21.03 -9.19 20.54
CA LEU A 580 -22.30 -9.92 20.75
C LEU A 580 -22.11 -11.33 21.31
N ALA A 581 -21.05 -12.02 20.88
CA ALA A 581 -20.73 -13.39 21.28
C ALA A 581 -20.26 -13.47 22.74
N ARG A 582 -19.66 -12.40 23.27
CA ARG A 582 -19.24 -12.30 24.68
C ARG A 582 -20.44 -12.41 25.63
N ASP A 583 -20.15 -12.91 26.83
CA ASP A 583 -21.08 -12.91 27.96
C ASP A 583 -21.24 -11.49 28.57
N ASP A 584 -21.97 -11.41 29.67
CA ASP A 584 -22.24 -10.17 30.38
C ASP A 584 -20.96 -9.54 30.98
N PRO A 585 -20.87 -8.19 31.03
CA PRO A 585 -21.96 -7.23 30.85
C PRO A 585 -22.24 -6.82 29.39
N ASN A 586 -21.39 -7.19 28.43
CA ASN A 586 -21.51 -6.72 27.04
C ASN A 586 -22.87 -7.08 26.42
N ARG A 587 -23.30 -8.33 26.60
CA ARG A 587 -24.57 -8.85 26.07
C ARG A 587 -25.78 -8.15 26.71
N MET A 588 -25.78 -7.93 28.02
CA MET A 588 -26.79 -7.14 28.73
C MET A 588 -26.90 -5.71 28.17
N TYR A 589 -25.78 -5.00 27.98
CA TYR A 589 -25.80 -3.63 27.43
C TYR A 589 -26.34 -3.58 26.01
N LEU A 590 -25.84 -4.44 25.11
CA LEU A 590 -26.28 -4.46 23.71
C LEU A 590 -27.76 -4.86 23.59
N LYS A 591 -28.25 -5.84 24.36
CA LYS A 591 -29.70 -6.13 24.44
C LYS A 591 -30.50 -4.93 24.93
N SER A 592 -30.03 -4.24 25.97
CA SER A 592 -30.68 -3.05 26.52
C SER A 592 -30.69 -1.86 25.54
N ILE A 593 -29.78 -1.83 24.56
CA ILE A 593 -29.79 -0.85 23.45
C ILE A 593 -30.82 -1.25 22.39
N PHE A 594 -30.82 -2.52 21.95
CA PHE A 594 -31.75 -2.98 20.91
C PHE A 594 -33.22 -2.95 21.34
N SER A 595 -33.51 -3.10 22.63
CA SER A 595 -34.86 -2.98 23.19
C SER A 595 -35.27 -1.54 23.57
N GLN A 596 -34.53 -0.50 23.15
CA GLN A 596 -34.97 0.89 23.33
C GLN A 596 -35.75 1.41 22.12
N GLU A 597 -37.05 1.62 22.32
CA GLU A 597 -37.88 2.38 21.38
C GLU A 597 -37.52 3.87 21.46
N ASN A 598 -37.13 4.47 20.33
CA ASN A 598 -37.04 5.92 20.18
C ASN A 598 -38.28 6.40 19.39
N PRO A 599 -39.18 7.20 19.98
CA PRO A 599 -40.40 7.68 19.30
C PRO A 599 -40.13 8.64 18.13
N LEU A 600 -38.88 9.07 17.93
CA LEU A 600 -38.44 9.88 16.79
C LEU A 600 -37.79 9.06 15.66
N SER A 601 -37.73 7.74 15.78
CA SER A 601 -37.13 6.81 14.81
C SER A 601 -38.10 5.70 14.43
N PRO A 602 -37.87 4.98 13.32
CA PRO A 602 -38.57 3.72 13.06
C PRO A 602 -38.38 2.76 14.26
N PRO A 603 -39.41 1.99 14.64
CA PRO A 603 -39.26 0.97 15.68
C PRO A 603 -38.16 -0.03 15.27
N ASN A 604 -37.30 -0.38 16.23
CA ASN A 604 -36.15 -1.26 16.02
C ASN A 604 -35.12 -0.81 14.96
N ASP A 605 -34.95 0.49 14.68
CA ASP A 605 -33.96 0.98 13.69
C ASP A 605 -32.54 0.39 13.89
N LEU A 606 -31.97 0.53 15.09
CA LEU A 606 -30.61 0.05 15.39
C LEU A 606 -30.46 -1.46 15.25
N LEU A 607 -31.49 -2.23 15.63
CA LEU A 607 -31.50 -3.69 15.49
C LEU A 607 -31.60 -4.09 14.01
N THR A 608 -32.47 -3.43 13.25
CA THR A 608 -32.65 -3.62 11.81
C THR A 608 -31.37 -3.30 11.04
N ARG A 609 -30.69 -2.21 11.38
CA ARG A 609 -29.40 -1.80 10.80
C ARG A 609 -28.26 -2.76 11.17
N SER A 610 -28.23 -3.24 12.41
CA SER A 610 -27.24 -4.22 12.85
C SER A 610 -27.42 -5.56 12.16
N PHE A 611 -28.67 -5.98 11.95
CA PHE A 611 -29.00 -7.17 11.18
C PHE A 611 -28.62 -6.99 9.69
N ALA A 612 -28.95 -5.84 9.08
CA ALA A 612 -28.56 -5.49 7.71
C ALA A 612 -27.04 -5.60 7.50
N MET A 613 -26.25 -5.02 8.41
CA MET A 613 -24.79 -5.08 8.39
C MET A 613 -24.27 -6.53 8.53
N SER A 614 -24.94 -7.34 9.35
CA SER A 614 -24.59 -8.75 9.61
C SER A 614 -24.84 -9.67 8.41
N ILE A 615 -25.91 -9.43 7.62
CA ILE A 615 -26.26 -10.23 6.43
C ILE A 615 -25.59 -9.74 5.14
N ALA A 616 -25.04 -8.53 5.12
CA ALA A 616 -24.32 -7.95 3.99
C ALA A 616 -23.20 -8.85 3.37
N PRO A 617 -22.49 -9.75 4.08
CA PRO A 617 -21.51 -10.64 3.45
C PRO A 617 -22.08 -11.58 2.37
N ILE A 618 -23.38 -11.92 2.46
CA ILE A 618 -24.05 -12.97 1.67
C ILE A 618 -24.04 -12.59 0.17
N PRO A 619 -23.40 -13.39 -0.71
CA PRO A 619 -23.32 -13.05 -2.14
C PRO A 619 -24.68 -12.97 -2.83
N GLU A 620 -24.79 -12.11 -3.84
CA GLU A 620 -25.94 -12.06 -4.76
C GLU A 620 -25.75 -13.06 -5.91
N GLN A 621 -26.78 -13.86 -6.23
CA GLN A 621 -26.71 -14.84 -7.34
C GLN A 621 -26.48 -14.20 -8.72
N THR A 622 -26.79 -12.91 -8.88
CA THR A 622 -26.56 -12.12 -10.10
C THR A 622 -25.10 -11.79 -10.37
N LYS A 623 -24.17 -11.96 -9.40
CA LYS A 623 -22.76 -11.56 -9.52
C LYS A 623 -21.79 -12.75 -9.52
N GLY A 624 -21.89 -13.60 -10.54
CA GLY A 624 -20.85 -14.59 -10.86
C GLY A 624 -20.91 -15.89 -10.04
N ASN A 625 -19.76 -16.55 -9.83
CA ASN A 625 -19.70 -17.84 -9.15
C ASN A 625 -19.84 -17.68 -7.63
N VAL A 626 -21.06 -17.86 -7.13
CA VAL A 626 -21.42 -17.77 -5.69
C VAL A 626 -20.52 -18.62 -4.80
N ILE A 627 -20.14 -19.83 -5.22
CA ILE A 627 -19.31 -20.75 -4.42
C ILE A 627 -17.90 -20.14 -4.23
N ALA A 628 -17.30 -19.61 -5.29
CA ALA A 628 -16.00 -18.97 -5.22
C ALA A 628 -16.03 -17.66 -4.40
N LEU A 629 -17.15 -16.93 -4.44
CA LEU A 629 -17.34 -15.75 -3.58
C LEU A 629 -17.55 -16.13 -2.11
N ALA A 630 -18.23 -17.23 -1.82
CA ALA A 630 -18.43 -17.72 -0.46
C ALA A 630 -17.12 -18.20 0.17
N ASP A 631 -16.30 -18.96 -0.56
CA ASP A 631 -15.00 -19.44 -0.09
C ASP A 631 -14.03 -18.28 0.21
N VAL A 632 -13.91 -17.32 -0.72
CA VAL A 632 -13.08 -16.10 -0.54
C VAL A 632 -13.57 -15.22 0.62
N ARG A 633 -14.86 -15.25 0.97
CA ARG A 633 -15.46 -14.48 2.07
C ARG A 633 -15.65 -15.30 3.36
N LYS A 634 -15.17 -16.54 3.44
CA LYS A 634 -15.54 -17.52 4.48
C LYS A 634 -15.50 -16.97 5.93
N PRO A 635 -14.43 -16.32 6.43
CA PRO A 635 -14.42 -15.79 7.80
C PRO A 635 -15.46 -14.68 8.02
N PHE A 636 -15.59 -13.76 7.06
CA PHE A 636 -16.53 -12.64 7.09
C PHE A 636 -17.99 -13.11 7.04
N LEU A 637 -18.28 -14.15 6.26
CA LEU A 637 -19.58 -14.83 6.27
C LEU A 637 -19.90 -15.48 7.61
N MET A 638 -18.94 -16.17 8.23
CA MET A 638 -19.16 -16.84 9.52
C MET A 638 -19.44 -15.82 10.66
N GLN A 639 -18.69 -14.71 10.73
CA GLN A 639 -18.94 -13.65 11.73
C GLN A 639 -20.25 -12.91 11.48
N GLY A 640 -20.62 -12.68 10.21
CA GLY A 640 -21.91 -12.09 9.84
C GLY A 640 -23.10 -12.97 10.23
N LEU A 641 -23.04 -14.27 9.93
CA LEU A 641 -24.09 -15.23 10.30
C LEU A 641 -24.21 -15.38 11.83
N LEU A 642 -23.09 -15.45 12.57
CA LEU A 642 -23.11 -15.47 14.04
C LEU A 642 -23.76 -14.20 14.63
N SER A 643 -23.44 -13.03 14.07
CA SER A 643 -24.08 -11.77 14.49
C SER A 643 -25.58 -11.79 14.18
N ALA A 644 -25.97 -12.22 12.97
CA ALA A 644 -27.36 -12.30 12.55
C ALA A 644 -28.19 -13.28 13.41
N GLU A 645 -27.62 -14.43 13.81
CA GLU A 645 -28.27 -15.39 14.71
C GLU A 645 -28.54 -14.77 16.09
N ILE A 646 -27.53 -14.12 16.69
CA ILE A 646 -27.68 -13.49 18.01
C ILE A 646 -28.69 -12.34 17.96
N LEU A 647 -28.69 -11.52 16.89
CA LEU A 647 -29.63 -10.42 16.70
C LEU A 647 -31.06 -10.91 16.41
N ALA A 648 -31.23 -11.99 15.64
CA ALA A 648 -32.54 -12.61 15.43
C ALA A 648 -33.12 -13.16 16.74
N GLY A 649 -32.28 -13.65 17.65
CA GLY A 649 -32.66 -14.03 19.02
C GLY A 649 -32.95 -12.86 19.99
N ILE A 650 -32.87 -11.61 19.51
CA ILE A 650 -33.20 -10.38 20.26
C ILE A 650 -34.44 -9.69 19.66
N ALA A 651 -34.75 -9.92 18.38
CA ALA A 651 -35.90 -9.34 17.70
C ALA A 651 -37.25 -9.79 18.28
N ASP A 652 -38.23 -8.89 18.23
CA ASP A 652 -39.64 -9.24 18.46
C ASP A 652 -40.23 -10.02 17.27
N ASN A 653 -41.45 -10.55 17.47
CA ASN A 653 -42.13 -11.38 16.47
C ASN A 653 -42.50 -10.62 15.17
N GLU A 654 -42.65 -9.29 15.22
CA GLU A 654 -43.04 -8.49 14.06
C GLU A 654 -41.84 -8.17 13.18
N LEU A 655 -40.74 -7.73 13.78
CA LEU A 655 -39.46 -7.55 13.09
C LEU A 655 -38.91 -8.89 12.58
N ALA A 656 -39.00 -9.97 13.36
CA ALA A 656 -38.56 -11.29 12.93
C ALA A 656 -39.36 -11.78 11.71
N LEU A 657 -40.67 -11.54 11.67
CA LEU A 657 -41.52 -11.84 10.51
C LEU A 657 -41.17 -10.98 9.29
N LEU A 658 -40.92 -9.69 9.48
CA LEU A 658 -40.54 -8.74 8.43
C LEU A 658 -39.17 -9.09 7.82
N ILE A 659 -38.21 -9.45 8.66
CA ILE A 659 -36.89 -9.97 8.27
C ILE A 659 -37.03 -11.28 7.49
N ALA A 660 -37.76 -12.27 8.03
CA ALA A 660 -37.96 -13.56 7.37
C ALA A 660 -38.61 -13.41 5.99
N THR A 661 -39.62 -12.54 5.89
CA THR A 661 -40.32 -12.20 4.64
C THR A 661 -39.35 -11.62 3.60
N HIS A 662 -38.47 -10.69 4.00
CA HIS A 662 -37.42 -10.20 3.09
C HIS A 662 -36.42 -11.31 2.70
N LEU A 663 -35.95 -12.12 3.65
CA LEU A 663 -34.96 -13.17 3.41
C LEU A 663 -35.47 -14.23 2.43
N ASP A 664 -36.76 -14.54 2.42
CA ASP A 664 -37.39 -15.44 1.45
C ASP A 664 -37.64 -14.75 0.10
N HIS A 665 -38.21 -13.53 0.06
CA HIS A 665 -38.45 -12.80 -1.20
C HIS A 665 -37.16 -12.47 -1.98
N SER A 666 -36.08 -12.14 -1.27
CA SER A 666 -34.75 -11.91 -1.85
C SER A 666 -33.97 -13.19 -2.14
N GLY A 667 -34.54 -14.36 -1.84
CA GLY A 667 -33.87 -15.66 -1.87
C GLY A 667 -32.63 -15.77 -0.96
N MET A 668 -32.42 -14.81 -0.06
CA MET A 668 -31.24 -14.75 0.81
C MET A 668 -31.20 -15.91 1.80
N ALA A 669 -32.34 -16.40 2.29
CA ALA A 669 -32.42 -17.61 3.11
C ALA A 669 -31.87 -18.85 2.37
N GLN A 670 -32.19 -19.00 1.07
CA GLN A 670 -31.67 -20.09 0.26
C GLN A 670 -30.18 -19.91 -0.06
N ARG A 671 -29.72 -18.67 -0.27
CA ARG A 671 -28.29 -18.32 -0.46
C ARG A 671 -27.45 -18.60 0.78
N ALA A 672 -27.97 -18.26 1.97
CA ALA A 672 -27.34 -18.54 3.26
C ALA A 672 -27.20 -20.06 3.50
N ARG A 673 -28.28 -20.83 3.37
CA ARG A 673 -28.25 -22.29 3.53
C ARG A 673 -27.33 -23.00 2.52
N ALA A 674 -27.24 -22.48 1.29
CA ALA A 674 -26.30 -23.00 0.29
C ALA A 674 -24.84 -22.76 0.71
N ALA A 675 -24.50 -21.53 1.11
CA ALA A 675 -23.16 -21.21 1.61
C ALA A 675 -22.81 -22.02 2.88
N GLU A 676 -23.74 -22.18 3.81
CA GLU A 676 -23.59 -23.01 5.00
C GLU A 676 -23.33 -24.48 4.66
N ALA A 677 -24.14 -25.09 3.77
CA ALA A 677 -23.96 -26.47 3.34
C ALA A 677 -22.61 -26.70 2.63
N ASP A 678 -22.17 -25.76 1.78
CA ASP A 678 -20.86 -25.82 1.13
C ASP A 678 -19.71 -25.66 2.15
N LEU A 679 -19.87 -24.82 3.17
CA LEU A 679 -18.92 -24.67 4.27
C LEU A 679 -18.77 -25.97 5.09
N TYR A 680 -19.87 -26.65 5.41
CA TYR A 680 -19.85 -27.96 6.08
C TYR A 680 -19.26 -29.08 5.21
N CYS A 681 -19.64 -29.18 3.94
CA CYS A 681 -19.07 -30.15 2.99
C CYS A 681 -17.55 -29.97 2.83
N THR A 682 -17.09 -28.72 2.79
CA THR A 682 -15.66 -28.38 2.72
C THR A 682 -14.94 -28.73 4.03
N ALA A 683 -15.56 -28.48 5.19
CA ALA A 683 -15.00 -28.86 6.48
C ALA A 683 -14.85 -30.39 6.64
N GLN A 684 -15.90 -31.16 6.31
CA GLN A 684 -15.84 -32.63 6.36
C GLN A 684 -14.78 -33.21 5.40
N SER A 685 -14.60 -32.60 4.21
CA SER A 685 -13.52 -32.99 3.29
C SER A 685 -12.11 -32.69 3.81
N ALA A 686 -11.97 -31.78 4.78
CA ALA A 686 -10.70 -31.46 5.44
C ALA A 686 -10.41 -32.34 6.67
N THR A 687 -11.43 -32.94 7.30
CA THR A 687 -11.25 -33.88 8.45
C THR A 687 -10.99 -35.33 8.02
N VAL A 688 -11.00 -35.61 6.69
CA VAL A 688 -10.82 -36.95 6.10
C VAL A 688 -9.52 -37.01 5.26
N ARG A 689 -8.52 -36.20 5.64
CA ARG A 689 -7.18 -36.14 5.05
C ARG A 689 -6.11 -35.88 6.12
#